data_AF-A0A2D9T8B3-F1
#
_entry.id   AF-A0A2D9T8B3-F1
#
_cell.length_a   1.000
_cell.length_b   1.000
_cell.length_c   1.000
_cell.angle_alpha   90.00
_cell.angle_beta   90.00
_cell.angle_gamma   90.00
#
_symmetry.space_group_name_H-M   'P 1'
#
loop_
_entity.id
_entity.type
_entity.pdbx_description
1 polymer ?
#
loop_
_entity_poly.entity_id
_entity_poly.type
_entity_poly.pdbx_seq_one_letter_code
_entity_poly.pdbx_strand_id
1 'polypeptide(L)'
;MGSEYEALLTGSVRPDPSSLTDPRALLCRALAATRAGRFTVARAALDRALERGGSNGAVRLVAAQLLYVTRDHGRALAMLRELGRTPGSLGDRARREAIDRAWPLGWAADVRELLDEAMAQNPGNLRWFVESARVHARARAWEPARRALEAAVAIEDGSATLWMELAGVAAEAGHRARALEAAERAIALGRGLPVLLEGARVAVLAGDLERAKGLLHRARSEDPADGRALRELAELALWRADGAAALRWVELLEGPEGFASEEEARDAERIRATVHLLAGRHAEALALVEGPGGDYRRPMVRAEALWRLGRTDEAHEALTQASMTAPGFLPTAWLLRLRSLFVVDVRFKRMPTDRFTEVRELLAGLVDDADAILASDDWDAVRDTLDTALERLAGNRSITPTRWQDGELSRLPPITGERFAARRALESIRSVAPDEALARLAEVGARFPGSALVEAHHGELLLWLRRYDEARATLEQSIATTARTRWPYIGLSALDLVEGDPEACLETNARGIRAMDDTVGAAVYVHRGEAYYRLGRLAEARADLEEALRIHPSRVTARILLILVRDAAGDRAGAEALWAELNQQAIGLLSDAAAARGVVLFDGPQLPPLSRARPVLEEAMRLFGANRSSTLMIYFAGERLRFAPHWPHAGRLPHDGDGDDLDRTEATLRSMLRLGGRRAPVVAAPTAPEPVDDLTRELRDHGHLTLCGAVPAALCERIRRSTLRRLRVAPEKVLKEFDAARDADAARAFDPADPATFWRQRIDVYGDASIDLATELPAVWAAVTAALGGAERVATSRIGENVILNLVPAPQWTDELPGPGFEGWHVDDPPERARLDSWRNGLVGLLLLDDVAPGAGATYLAADSVPVVARALAARPEGVDLTGFDIGAEWSRSCTRFVELHGAAGDVFLLHPLALHSASPNPSGKVRWLSNPMFYVREPLDFVHPRSPVEQVVAEVLGAG
;
A
#
# COMPACT_ATOMS: atom_id res chain seq x y z
N MET A 1 29.49 21.49 29.95
CA MET A 1 28.85 20.26 29.42
C MET A 1 27.77 20.58 28.37
N GLY A 2 26.75 21.39 28.66
CA GLY A 2 25.68 21.65 27.68
C GLY A 2 26.13 22.22 26.32
N SER A 3 27.01 23.23 26.32
CA SER A 3 27.58 23.82 25.09
C SER A 3 28.47 22.87 24.29
N GLU A 4 29.13 21.92 24.95
CA GLU A 4 30.01 20.94 24.33
C GLU A 4 29.19 19.86 23.59
N TYR A 5 28.07 19.44 24.18
CA TYR A 5 27.14 18.52 23.52
C TYR A 5 26.44 19.16 22.32
N GLU A 6 26.05 20.43 22.40
CA GLU A 6 25.51 21.16 21.25
C GLU A 6 26.54 21.28 20.12
N ALA A 7 27.79 21.55 20.47
CA ALA A 7 28.87 21.60 19.50
C ALA A 7 29.10 20.25 18.79
N LEU A 8 28.92 19.14 19.52
CA LEU A 8 29.00 17.79 18.95
C LEU A 8 27.78 17.43 18.09
N LEU A 9 26.57 17.80 18.52
CA LEU A 9 25.31 17.55 17.78
C LEU A 9 25.30 18.29 16.43
N THR A 10 25.77 19.54 16.43
CA THR A 10 25.90 20.38 15.23
C THR A 10 27.12 20.02 14.37
N GLY A 11 28.04 19.19 14.88
CA GLY A 11 29.29 18.85 14.22
C GLY A 11 30.27 20.03 14.09
N SER A 12 30.04 21.13 14.83
CA SER A 12 30.87 22.33 14.82
C SER A 12 32.24 22.11 15.49
N VAL A 13 32.37 21.08 16.33
CA VAL A 13 33.65 20.64 16.88
C VAL A 13 33.91 19.18 16.50
N ARG A 14 35.13 18.88 16.07
CA ARG A 14 35.60 17.53 15.73
C ARG A 14 36.69 17.09 16.70
N PRO A 15 36.36 16.72 17.95
CA PRO A 15 37.37 16.30 18.90
C PRO A 15 37.97 14.95 18.48
N ASP A 16 39.17 14.66 18.98
CA ASP A 16 39.82 13.38 18.76
C ASP A 16 38.90 12.25 19.26
N PRO A 17 38.53 11.26 18.41
CA PRO A 17 37.76 10.10 18.86
C PRO A 17 38.28 9.42 20.13
N SER A 18 39.59 9.43 20.40
CA SER A 18 40.16 8.87 21.64
C SER A 18 39.82 9.66 22.90
N SER A 19 39.53 10.96 22.77
CA SER A 19 39.32 11.85 23.92
C SER A 19 37.88 11.83 24.45
N LEU A 20 36.93 11.28 23.68
CA LEU A 20 35.54 11.13 24.09
C LEU A 20 35.34 9.85 24.90
N THR A 21 35.06 9.99 26.19
CA THR A 21 34.81 8.84 27.09
C THR A 21 33.33 8.67 27.47
N ASP A 22 32.51 9.71 27.34
CA ASP A 22 31.07 9.64 27.61
C ASP A 22 30.33 9.00 26.41
N PRO A 23 29.55 7.90 26.61
CA PRO A 23 28.80 7.26 25.54
C PRO A 23 27.81 8.21 24.86
N ARG A 24 27.24 9.19 25.57
CA ARG A 24 26.29 10.16 24.98
C ARG A 24 26.99 11.12 24.02
N ALA A 25 28.23 11.53 24.32
CA ALA A 25 29.04 12.35 23.42
C ALA A 25 29.39 11.59 22.13
N LEU A 26 29.66 10.29 22.25
CA LEU A 26 29.89 9.39 21.12
C LEU A 26 28.63 9.24 20.25
N LEU A 27 27.44 9.16 20.86
CA LEU A 27 26.16 9.15 20.12
C LEU A 27 25.88 10.48 19.40
N CYS A 28 26.16 11.64 20.02
CA CYS A 28 26.06 12.94 19.35
C CYS A 28 26.94 13.00 18.11
N ARG A 29 28.19 12.52 18.23
CA ARG A 29 29.12 12.42 17.11
C ARG A 29 28.61 11.46 16.03
N ALA A 30 28.03 10.32 16.41
CA ALA A 30 27.47 9.37 15.46
C ALA A 30 26.31 9.97 14.68
N LEU A 31 25.39 10.67 15.34
CA LEU A 31 24.29 11.39 14.71
C LEU A 31 24.79 12.46 13.73
N ALA A 32 25.73 13.32 14.16
CA ALA A 32 26.31 14.35 13.31
C ALA A 32 27.06 13.76 12.10
N ALA A 33 27.77 12.65 12.29
CA ALA A 33 28.42 11.93 11.18
C ALA A 33 27.40 11.32 10.21
N THR A 34 26.28 10.80 10.73
CA THR A 34 25.19 10.23 9.91
C THR A 34 24.52 11.30 9.06
N ARG A 35 24.18 12.47 9.64
CA ARG A 35 23.66 13.63 8.88
C ARG A 35 24.62 14.15 7.83
N ALA A 36 25.92 14.10 8.12
CA ALA A 36 26.96 14.46 7.16
C ALA A 36 27.22 13.37 6.10
N GLY A 37 26.43 12.29 6.08
CA GLY A 37 26.59 11.18 5.12
C GLY A 37 27.87 10.38 5.27
N ARG A 38 28.49 10.35 6.47
CA ARG A 38 29.74 9.62 6.76
C ARG A 38 29.46 8.38 7.59
N PHE A 39 28.87 7.36 6.97
CA PHE A 39 28.31 6.21 7.69
C PHE A 39 29.38 5.36 8.38
N THR A 40 30.58 5.22 7.81
CA THR A 40 31.67 4.47 8.46
C THR A 40 32.14 5.16 9.74
N VAL A 41 32.25 6.50 9.71
CA VAL A 41 32.61 7.29 10.91
C VAL A 41 31.50 7.21 11.96
N ALA A 42 30.24 7.24 11.53
CA ALA A 42 29.10 7.09 12.42
C ALA A 42 29.14 5.72 13.12
N ARG A 43 29.24 4.62 12.38
CA ARG A 43 29.30 3.25 12.94
C ARG A 43 30.45 3.05 13.91
N ALA A 44 31.66 3.54 13.59
CA ALA A 44 32.80 3.47 14.51
C ALA A 44 32.55 4.24 15.82
N ALA A 45 31.82 5.35 15.79
CA ALA A 45 31.43 6.08 16.99
C ALA A 45 30.34 5.32 17.79
N LEU A 46 29.41 4.65 17.10
CA LEU A 46 28.40 3.79 17.73
C LEU A 46 29.03 2.60 18.45
N ASP A 47 30.02 1.93 17.83
CA ASP A 47 30.73 0.80 18.44
C ASP A 47 31.36 1.21 19.78
N ARG A 48 32.07 2.34 19.80
CA ARG A 48 32.64 2.88 21.05
C ARG A 48 31.57 3.29 22.07
N ALA A 49 30.45 3.85 21.62
CA ALA A 49 29.35 4.20 22.52
C ALA A 49 28.77 2.96 23.20
N LEU A 50 28.63 1.87 22.45
CA LEU A 50 28.15 0.58 22.94
C LEU A 50 29.16 -0.11 23.87
N GLU A 51 30.46 -0.04 23.56
CA GLU A 51 31.51 -0.56 24.46
C GLU A 51 31.48 0.12 25.84
N ARG A 52 31.20 1.44 25.88
CA ARG A 52 31.24 2.24 27.11
C ARG A 52 29.91 2.29 27.86
N GLY A 53 28.79 2.22 27.14
CA GLY A 53 27.45 2.46 27.67
C GLY A 53 26.41 1.42 27.27
N GLY A 54 26.80 0.28 26.72
CA GLY A 54 25.90 -0.73 26.16
C GLY A 54 24.96 -1.39 27.17
N SER A 55 25.21 -1.27 28.48
CA SER A 55 24.26 -1.72 29.51
C SER A 55 23.03 -0.79 29.64
N ASN A 56 23.10 0.44 29.11
CA ASN A 56 22.02 1.40 29.16
C ASN A 56 21.05 1.21 27.96
N GLY A 57 19.79 0.90 28.24
CA GLY A 57 18.79 0.65 27.19
C GLY A 57 18.51 1.86 26.27
N ALA A 58 18.64 3.10 26.75
CA ALA A 58 18.46 4.29 25.91
C ALA A 58 19.64 4.50 24.95
N VAL A 59 20.87 4.22 25.40
CA VAL A 59 22.07 4.21 24.54
C VAL A 59 21.91 3.17 23.43
N ARG A 60 21.44 1.97 23.78
CA ARG A 60 21.16 0.91 22.80
C ARG A 60 20.07 1.30 21.81
N LEU A 61 18.97 1.90 22.27
CA LEU A 61 17.87 2.33 21.39
C LEU A 61 18.36 3.31 20.33
N VAL A 62 19.07 4.37 20.75
CA VAL A 62 19.63 5.39 19.84
C VAL A 62 20.64 4.76 18.89
N ALA A 63 21.53 3.90 19.41
CA ALA A 63 22.51 3.22 18.56
C ALA A 63 21.83 2.35 17.50
N ALA A 64 20.76 1.63 17.85
CA ALA A 64 20.03 0.81 16.89
C ALA A 64 19.32 1.64 15.80
N GLN A 65 18.71 2.77 16.18
CA GLN A 65 18.10 3.71 15.22
C GLN A 65 19.14 4.24 14.21
N LEU A 66 20.33 4.63 14.68
CA LEU A 66 21.42 5.10 13.81
C LEU A 66 22.05 3.97 12.98
N LEU A 67 22.16 2.75 13.53
CA LEU A 67 22.61 1.57 12.75
C LEU A 67 21.67 1.29 11.58
N TYR A 68 20.35 1.43 11.76
CA TYR A 68 19.39 1.28 10.68
C TYR A 68 19.62 2.31 9.56
N VAL A 69 19.68 3.60 9.89
CA VAL A 69 19.90 4.69 8.92
C VAL A 69 21.23 4.52 8.18
N THR A 70 22.27 4.05 8.89
CA THR A 70 23.59 3.76 8.32
C THR A 70 23.70 2.40 7.60
N ARG A 71 22.56 1.74 7.34
CA ARG A 71 22.43 0.51 6.53
C ARG A 71 23.07 -0.73 7.15
N ASP A 72 23.20 -0.77 8.46
CA ASP A 72 23.59 -1.94 9.25
C ASP A 72 22.33 -2.57 9.87
N HIS A 73 21.44 -3.03 8.98
CA HIS A 73 20.08 -3.43 9.34
C HIS A 73 20.06 -4.65 10.25
N GLY A 74 20.95 -5.61 10.02
CA GLY A 74 21.05 -6.83 10.82
C GLY A 74 21.38 -6.54 12.29
N ARG A 75 22.39 -5.69 12.55
CA ARG A 75 22.76 -5.30 13.92
C ARG A 75 21.71 -4.41 14.57
N ALA A 76 21.12 -3.48 13.81
CA ALA A 76 20.02 -2.64 14.30
C ALA A 76 18.86 -3.50 14.81
N LEU A 77 18.38 -4.45 14.00
CA LEU A 77 17.23 -5.27 14.37
C LEU A 77 17.53 -6.25 15.52
N ALA A 78 18.71 -6.87 15.53
CA ALA A 78 19.13 -7.73 16.64
C ALA A 78 19.13 -6.96 17.97
N MET A 79 19.64 -5.72 17.96
CA MET A 79 19.67 -4.87 19.14
C MET A 79 18.29 -4.43 19.60
N LEU A 80 17.40 -4.05 18.67
CA LEU A 80 16.01 -3.67 18.97
C LEU A 80 15.21 -4.86 19.53
N ARG A 81 15.38 -6.07 18.96
CA ARG A 81 14.71 -7.27 19.45
C ARG A 81 15.13 -7.64 20.87
N GLU A 82 16.43 -7.59 21.17
CA GLU A 82 16.91 -7.87 22.52
C GLU A 82 16.41 -6.81 23.52
N LEU A 83 16.47 -5.52 23.15
CA LEU A 83 15.92 -4.44 23.99
C LEU A 83 14.41 -4.59 24.18
N GLY A 84 13.72 -5.06 23.13
CA GLY A 84 12.30 -5.38 23.12
C GLY A 84 11.91 -6.56 24.00
N ARG A 85 12.83 -7.23 24.72
CA ARG A 85 12.49 -8.21 25.77
C ARG A 85 12.42 -7.57 27.16
N THR A 86 12.84 -6.32 27.29
CA THR A 86 12.75 -5.60 28.56
C THR A 86 11.28 -5.19 28.82
N PRO A 87 10.80 -5.24 30.06
CA PRO A 87 9.45 -4.80 30.39
C PRO A 87 9.34 -3.26 30.35
N GLY A 88 8.12 -2.76 30.14
CA GLY A 88 7.80 -1.33 30.18
C GLY A 88 7.95 -0.59 28.85
N SER A 89 7.83 0.74 28.91
CA SER A 89 7.69 1.61 27.73
C SER A 89 8.88 1.58 26.77
N LEU A 90 10.10 1.36 27.29
CA LEU A 90 11.29 1.23 26.46
C LEU A 90 11.27 -0.04 25.62
N GLY A 91 10.91 -1.18 26.21
CA GLY A 91 10.75 -2.43 25.49
C GLY A 91 9.62 -2.36 24.46
N ASP A 92 8.48 -1.76 24.82
CA ASP A 92 7.39 -1.51 23.88
C ASP A 92 7.82 -0.65 22.70
N ARG A 93 8.58 0.43 22.95
CA ARG A 93 9.12 1.29 21.89
C ARG A 93 10.10 0.51 21.01
N ALA A 94 11.01 -0.26 21.59
CA ALA A 94 11.98 -1.06 20.84
C ALA A 94 11.30 -2.13 19.96
N ARG A 95 10.24 -2.76 20.44
CA ARG A 95 9.42 -3.71 19.65
C ARG A 95 8.75 -3.03 18.46
N ARG A 96 8.15 -1.85 18.65
CA ARG A 96 7.56 -1.07 17.55
C ARG A 96 8.61 -0.75 16.48
N GLU A 97 9.74 -0.19 16.90
CA GLU A 97 10.85 0.11 15.99
C GLU A 97 11.34 -1.16 15.28
N ALA A 98 11.49 -2.29 15.96
CA ALA A 98 11.91 -3.53 15.32
C ALA A 98 10.96 -3.95 14.18
N ILE A 99 9.65 -3.91 14.42
CA ILE A 99 8.61 -4.28 13.46
C ILE A 99 8.59 -3.29 12.28
N ASP A 100 8.52 -1.99 12.58
CA ASP A 100 8.40 -0.93 11.59
C ASP A 100 9.62 -0.88 10.64
N ARG A 101 10.80 -1.26 11.13
CA ARG A 101 12.05 -1.33 10.34
C ARG A 101 12.22 -2.64 9.57
N ALA A 102 11.76 -3.77 10.12
CA ALA A 102 11.88 -5.06 9.44
C ALA A 102 10.90 -5.19 8.27
N TRP A 103 9.72 -4.59 8.37
CA TRP A 103 8.68 -4.68 7.35
C TRP A 103 9.09 -4.20 5.94
N PRO A 104 9.57 -2.95 5.75
CA PRO A 104 9.91 -2.46 4.42
C PRO A 104 11.14 -3.16 3.81
N LEU A 105 11.99 -3.78 4.64
CA LEU A 105 13.11 -4.62 4.17
C LEU A 105 12.64 -5.96 3.58
N GLY A 106 11.34 -6.28 3.69
CA GLY A 106 10.76 -7.55 3.27
C GLY A 106 10.91 -8.66 4.30
N TRP A 107 11.40 -8.39 5.52
CA TRP A 107 11.71 -9.41 6.52
C TRP A 107 10.46 -9.89 7.28
N ALA A 108 9.49 -10.42 6.56
CA ALA A 108 8.20 -10.86 7.10
C ALA A 108 8.32 -11.93 8.19
N ALA A 109 9.30 -12.85 8.09
CA ALA A 109 9.56 -13.85 9.13
C ALA A 109 10.01 -13.20 10.45
N ASP A 110 10.89 -12.20 10.39
CA ASP A 110 11.31 -11.42 11.56
C ASP A 110 10.13 -10.67 12.19
N VAL A 111 9.30 -10.01 11.37
CA VAL A 111 8.12 -9.28 11.84
C VAL A 111 7.14 -10.20 12.57
N ARG A 112 6.87 -11.38 12.02
CA ARG A 112 6.02 -12.39 12.67
C ARG A 112 6.58 -12.79 14.03
N GLU A 113 7.85 -13.19 14.11
CA GLU A 113 8.45 -13.61 15.38
C GLU A 113 8.43 -12.48 16.42
N LEU A 114 8.63 -11.23 15.99
CA LEU A 114 8.54 -10.05 16.86
C LEU A 114 7.11 -9.83 17.37
N LEU A 115 6.10 -10.04 16.55
CA LEU A 115 4.70 -9.92 16.94
C LEU A 115 4.28 -11.05 17.90
N ASP A 116 4.72 -12.29 17.64
CA ASP A 116 4.49 -13.43 18.52
C ASP A 116 5.11 -13.18 19.91
N GLU A 117 6.36 -12.71 19.95
CA GLU A 117 7.03 -12.29 21.19
C GLU A 117 6.30 -11.14 21.90
N ALA A 118 5.82 -10.15 21.15
CA ALA A 118 5.11 -8.99 21.69
C ALA A 118 3.75 -9.36 22.31
N MET A 119 2.96 -10.20 21.63
CA MET A 119 1.69 -10.70 22.13
C MET A 119 1.86 -11.57 23.38
N ALA A 120 2.88 -12.43 23.41
CA ALA A 120 3.16 -13.28 24.57
C ALA A 120 3.56 -12.46 25.81
N GLN A 121 4.30 -11.37 25.62
CA GLN A 121 4.77 -10.52 26.72
C GLN A 121 3.72 -9.51 27.19
N ASN A 122 2.86 -9.04 26.30
CA ASN A 122 1.82 -8.05 26.62
C ASN A 122 0.47 -8.45 25.98
N PRO A 123 -0.21 -9.47 26.53
CA PRO A 123 -1.44 -10.02 25.94
C PRO A 123 -2.65 -9.07 26.04
N GLY A 124 -2.54 -7.96 26.76
CA GLY A 124 -3.59 -6.93 26.84
C GLY A 124 -3.42 -5.79 25.82
N ASN A 125 -2.34 -5.76 25.04
CA ASN A 125 -2.09 -4.68 24.10
C ASN A 125 -2.68 -4.99 22.73
N LEU A 126 -3.83 -4.37 22.46
CA LEU A 126 -4.60 -4.53 21.23
C LEU A 126 -3.78 -4.40 19.95
N ARG A 127 -2.82 -3.46 19.91
CA ARG A 127 -2.02 -3.16 18.72
C ARG A 127 -1.32 -4.40 18.18
N TRP A 128 -0.78 -5.25 19.05
CA TRP A 128 -0.01 -6.42 18.63
C TRP A 128 -0.87 -7.45 17.91
N PHE A 129 -2.11 -7.63 18.37
CA PHE A 129 -3.07 -8.52 17.75
C PHE A 129 -3.58 -7.98 16.40
N VAL A 130 -3.86 -6.68 16.31
CA VAL A 130 -4.28 -6.03 15.06
C VAL A 130 -3.16 -6.09 14.01
N GLU A 131 -1.92 -5.77 14.40
CA GLU A 131 -0.78 -5.85 13.48
C GLU A 131 -0.49 -7.30 13.06
N SER A 132 -0.55 -8.26 13.98
CA SER A 132 -0.45 -9.69 13.67
C SER A 132 -1.51 -10.15 12.67
N ALA A 133 -2.77 -9.75 12.87
CA ALA A 133 -3.85 -10.04 11.96
C ALA A 133 -3.60 -9.52 10.54
N ARG A 134 -3.13 -8.28 10.41
CA ARG A 134 -2.80 -7.66 9.11
C ARG A 134 -1.67 -8.37 8.40
N VAL A 135 -0.61 -8.74 9.13
CA VAL A 135 0.53 -9.49 8.58
C VAL A 135 0.08 -10.85 8.05
N HIS A 136 -0.69 -11.59 8.85
CA HIS A 136 -1.20 -12.90 8.46
C HIS A 136 -2.23 -12.82 7.32
N ALA A 137 -3.13 -11.83 7.32
CA ALA A 137 -4.11 -11.62 6.26
C ALA A 137 -3.43 -11.29 4.92
N ARG A 138 -2.40 -10.44 4.92
CA ARG A 138 -1.58 -10.16 3.71
C ARG A 138 -0.89 -11.42 3.18
N ALA A 139 -0.46 -12.31 4.08
CA ALA A 139 0.09 -13.61 3.73
C ALA A 139 -0.98 -14.67 3.38
N ARG A 140 -2.27 -14.31 3.35
CA ARG A 140 -3.42 -15.22 3.16
C ARG A 140 -3.44 -16.39 4.17
N ALA A 141 -2.85 -16.17 5.34
CA ALA A 141 -2.85 -17.08 6.49
C ALA A 141 -4.09 -16.78 7.36
N TRP A 142 -5.26 -17.14 6.84
CA TRP A 142 -6.54 -16.73 7.41
C TRP A 142 -6.78 -17.25 8.83
N GLU A 143 -6.30 -18.46 9.17
CA GLU A 143 -6.45 -19.03 10.52
C GLU A 143 -5.68 -18.25 11.60
N PRO A 144 -4.35 -18.02 11.46
CA PRO A 144 -3.64 -17.11 12.36
C PRO A 144 -4.24 -15.71 12.43
N ALA A 145 -4.64 -15.14 11.28
CA ALA A 145 -5.25 -13.82 11.25
C ALA A 145 -6.57 -13.76 12.04
N ARG A 146 -7.43 -14.78 11.90
CA ARG A 146 -8.70 -14.89 12.62
C ARG A 146 -8.45 -14.98 14.12
N ARG A 147 -7.52 -15.84 14.57
CA ARG A 147 -7.19 -15.98 15.99
C ARG A 147 -6.67 -14.67 16.61
N ALA A 148 -5.84 -13.94 15.86
CA ALA A 148 -5.36 -12.64 16.30
C ALA A 148 -6.52 -11.62 16.42
N LEU A 149 -7.44 -11.57 15.44
CA LEU A 149 -8.62 -10.70 15.52
C LEU A 149 -9.60 -11.10 16.63
N GLU A 150 -9.76 -12.39 16.91
CA GLU A 150 -10.57 -12.86 18.05
C GLU A 150 -10.01 -12.39 19.38
N ALA A 151 -8.69 -12.45 19.55
CA ALA A 151 -8.04 -11.88 20.72
C ALA A 151 -8.17 -10.34 20.75
N ALA A 152 -8.10 -9.67 19.60
CA ALA A 152 -8.27 -8.23 19.50
C ALA A 152 -9.67 -7.77 19.93
N VAL A 153 -10.74 -8.40 19.42
CA VAL A 153 -12.12 -8.04 19.81
C VAL A 153 -12.45 -8.44 21.24
N ALA A 154 -11.74 -9.42 21.82
CA ALA A 154 -11.86 -9.74 23.25
C ALA A 154 -11.26 -8.65 24.14
N ILE A 155 -10.29 -7.88 23.63
CA ILE A 155 -9.71 -6.71 24.32
C ILE A 155 -10.58 -5.47 24.08
N GLU A 156 -11.00 -5.22 22.83
CA GLU A 156 -11.85 -4.08 22.45
C GLU A 156 -13.09 -4.53 21.67
N ASP A 157 -14.18 -4.80 22.40
CA ASP A 157 -15.47 -5.23 21.82
C ASP A 157 -16.28 -4.07 21.20
N GLY A 158 -15.95 -2.81 21.52
CA GLY A 158 -16.72 -1.64 21.10
C GLY A 158 -16.48 -1.18 19.65
N SER A 159 -15.54 -1.76 18.92
CA SER A 159 -15.12 -1.28 17.60
C SER A 159 -15.80 -2.04 16.46
N ALA A 160 -16.68 -1.35 15.73
CA ALA A 160 -17.34 -1.89 14.54
C ALA A 160 -16.32 -2.31 13.46
N THR A 161 -15.24 -1.56 13.29
CA THR A 161 -14.17 -1.85 12.32
C THR A 161 -13.47 -3.16 12.65
N LEU A 162 -13.08 -3.39 13.91
CA LEU A 162 -12.40 -4.63 14.31
C LEU A 162 -13.30 -5.85 14.12
N TRP A 163 -14.58 -5.73 14.51
CA TRP A 163 -15.56 -6.79 14.29
C TRP A 163 -15.78 -7.10 12.81
N MET A 164 -15.77 -6.08 11.95
CA MET A 164 -15.91 -6.28 10.51
C MET A 164 -14.65 -6.88 9.86
N GLU A 165 -13.45 -6.49 10.32
CA GLU A 165 -12.19 -7.14 9.93
C GLU A 165 -12.22 -8.64 10.31
N LEU A 166 -12.66 -8.96 11.53
CA LEU A 166 -12.84 -10.36 11.96
C LEU A 166 -13.84 -11.09 11.08
N ALA A 167 -14.97 -10.46 10.74
CA ALA A 167 -15.99 -11.03 9.89
C ALA A 167 -15.45 -11.41 8.50
N GLY A 168 -14.70 -10.50 7.87
CA GLY A 168 -14.04 -10.75 6.60
C GLY A 168 -13.01 -11.89 6.66
N VAL A 169 -12.11 -11.85 7.66
CA VAL A 169 -11.07 -12.88 7.82
C VAL A 169 -11.66 -14.24 8.15
N ALA A 170 -12.70 -14.31 8.99
CA ALA A 170 -13.41 -15.55 9.29
C ALA A 170 -14.09 -16.14 8.04
N ALA A 171 -14.65 -15.30 7.17
CA ALA A 171 -15.27 -15.76 5.92
C ALA A 171 -14.22 -16.37 4.97
N GLU A 172 -13.07 -15.73 4.82
CA GLU A 172 -11.93 -16.21 4.03
C GLU A 172 -11.31 -17.50 4.61
N ALA A 173 -11.31 -17.63 5.93
CA ALA A 173 -10.91 -18.85 6.64
C ALA A 173 -11.95 -19.99 6.53
N GLY A 174 -13.13 -19.73 5.98
CA GLY A 174 -14.21 -20.73 5.86
C GLY A 174 -15.06 -20.89 7.12
N HIS A 175 -14.88 -20.06 8.15
CA HIS A 175 -15.68 -20.07 9.39
C HIS A 175 -16.99 -19.29 9.20
N ARG A 176 -17.92 -19.87 8.44
CA ARG A 176 -19.17 -19.22 8.01
C ARG A 176 -19.98 -18.65 9.18
N ALA A 177 -20.25 -19.46 10.21
CA ALA A 177 -21.05 -19.04 11.36
C ALA A 177 -20.39 -17.87 12.12
N ARG A 178 -19.08 -17.97 12.36
CA ARG A 178 -18.31 -16.92 13.04
C ARG A 178 -18.26 -15.63 12.23
N ALA A 179 -18.10 -15.73 10.91
CA ALA A 179 -18.10 -14.57 10.02
C ALA A 179 -19.41 -13.79 10.08
N LEU A 180 -20.53 -14.51 10.05
CA LEU A 180 -21.87 -13.92 10.13
C LEU A 180 -22.16 -13.28 11.49
N GLU A 181 -21.79 -13.95 12.59
CA GLU A 181 -21.91 -13.41 13.94
C GLU A 181 -21.09 -12.11 14.11
N ALA A 182 -19.84 -12.12 13.64
CA ALA A 182 -18.97 -10.96 13.70
C ALA A 182 -19.50 -9.79 12.85
N ALA A 183 -20.04 -10.07 11.66
CA ALA A 183 -20.67 -9.05 10.81
C ALA A 183 -21.92 -8.45 11.48
N GLU A 184 -22.77 -9.26 12.11
CA GLU A 184 -23.93 -8.78 12.86
C GLU A 184 -23.49 -7.87 14.02
N ARG A 185 -22.45 -8.25 14.77
CA ARG A 185 -21.89 -7.43 15.84
C ARG A 185 -21.34 -6.10 15.31
N ALA A 186 -20.62 -6.13 14.18
CA ALA A 186 -20.11 -4.93 13.52
C ALA A 186 -21.24 -3.98 13.07
N ILE A 187 -22.31 -4.52 12.46
CA ILE A 187 -23.48 -3.75 12.02
C ILE A 187 -24.30 -3.21 13.21
N ALA A 188 -24.28 -3.88 14.37
CA ALA A 188 -24.94 -3.38 15.57
C ALA A 188 -24.18 -2.19 16.19
N LEU A 189 -22.84 -2.18 16.08
CA LEU A 189 -21.98 -1.14 16.62
C LEU A 189 -21.81 0.05 15.66
N GLY A 190 -21.70 -0.22 14.36
CA GLY A 190 -21.51 0.77 13.31
C GLY A 190 -22.81 1.10 12.58
N ARG A 191 -22.91 2.30 12.00
CA ARG A 191 -24.06 2.71 11.17
C ARG A 191 -23.59 3.22 9.81
N GLY A 192 -24.51 3.23 8.85
CA GLY A 192 -24.31 3.80 7.53
C GLY A 192 -23.90 2.80 6.46
N LEU A 193 -23.73 3.33 5.26
CA LEU A 193 -23.52 2.56 4.03
C LEU A 193 -22.29 1.63 4.05
N PRO A 194 -21.09 2.05 4.52
CA PRO A 194 -19.90 1.20 4.42
C PRO A 194 -20.02 -0.14 5.16
N VAL A 195 -20.54 -0.13 6.40
CA VAL A 195 -20.68 -1.36 7.21
C VAL A 195 -21.73 -2.32 6.62
N LEU A 196 -22.76 -1.80 5.95
CA LEU A 196 -23.78 -2.61 5.29
C LEU A 196 -23.27 -3.28 4.02
N LEU A 197 -22.55 -2.54 3.17
CA LEU A 197 -21.94 -3.08 1.96
C LEU A 197 -20.88 -4.14 2.29
N GLU A 198 -20.05 -3.85 3.29
CA GLU A 198 -19.03 -4.77 3.78
C GLU A 198 -19.65 -6.05 4.37
N GLY A 199 -20.68 -5.88 5.20
CA GLY A 199 -21.46 -7.00 5.75
C GLY A 199 -22.16 -7.83 4.66
N ALA A 200 -22.66 -7.20 3.59
CA ALA A 200 -23.22 -7.90 2.45
C ALA A 200 -22.16 -8.75 1.73
N ARG A 201 -20.95 -8.22 1.52
CA ARG A 201 -19.84 -8.99 0.95
C ARG A 201 -19.46 -10.17 1.85
N VAL A 202 -19.37 -9.96 3.17
CA VAL A 202 -19.11 -11.05 4.13
C VAL A 202 -20.20 -12.12 4.06
N ALA A 203 -21.47 -11.74 3.96
CA ALA A 203 -22.57 -12.69 3.81
C ALA A 203 -22.47 -13.49 2.50
N VAL A 204 -22.08 -12.86 1.38
CA VAL A 204 -21.75 -13.57 0.13
C VAL A 204 -20.62 -14.58 0.35
N LEU A 205 -19.51 -14.16 0.97
CA LEU A 205 -18.39 -15.06 1.25
C LEU A 205 -18.76 -16.19 2.24
N ALA A 206 -19.61 -15.93 3.22
CA ALA A 206 -20.12 -16.95 4.14
C ALA A 206 -21.13 -17.89 3.47
N GLY A 207 -21.67 -17.53 2.31
CA GLY A 207 -22.66 -18.31 1.55
C GLY A 207 -24.11 -18.04 1.94
N ASP A 208 -24.38 -16.99 2.73
CA ASP A 208 -25.74 -16.55 3.10
C ASP A 208 -26.21 -15.45 2.13
N LEU A 209 -26.68 -15.87 0.96
CA LEU A 209 -27.02 -14.98 -0.15
C LEU A 209 -28.32 -14.20 0.06
N GLU A 210 -29.23 -14.71 0.89
CA GLU A 210 -30.45 -13.98 1.25
C GLU A 210 -30.15 -12.86 2.24
N ARG A 211 -29.28 -13.11 3.23
CA ARG A 211 -28.79 -12.06 4.11
C ARG A 211 -28.01 -10.99 3.37
N ALA A 212 -27.16 -11.38 2.41
CA ALA A 212 -26.46 -10.44 1.55
C ALA A 212 -27.45 -9.53 0.81
N LYS A 213 -28.47 -10.11 0.17
CA LYS A 213 -29.55 -9.36 -0.50
C LYS A 213 -30.28 -8.40 0.45
N GLY A 214 -30.62 -8.86 1.66
CA GLY A 214 -31.27 -8.02 2.68
C GLY A 214 -30.41 -6.83 3.11
N LEU A 215 -29.09 -7.04 3.29
CA LEU A 215 -28.15 -5.96 3.61
C LEU A 215 -27.98 -4.97 2.46
N LEU A 216 -27.96 -5.43 1.20
CA LEU A 216 -27.91 -4.55 0.03
C LEU A 216 -29.17 -3.71 -0.12
N HIS A 217 -30.36 -4.27 0.15
CA HIS A 217 -31.59 -3.48 0.19
C HIS A 217 -31.55 -2.40 1.27
N ARG A 218 -31.04 -2.73 2.47
CA ARG A 218 -30.83 -1.73 3.54
C ARG A 218 -29.82 -0.66 3.13
N ALA A 219 -28.70 -1.05 2.53
CA ALA A 219 -27.67 -0.13 2.02
C ALA A 219 -28.25 0.87 1.02
N ARG A 220 -29.07 0.39 0.07
CA ARG A 220 -29.80 1.23 -0.88
C ARG A 220 -30.80 2.18 -0.20
N SER A 221 -31.43 1.76 0.89
CA SER A 221 -32.34 2.64 1.64
C SER A 221 -31.61 3.76 2.38
N GLU A 222 -30.38 3.51 2.83
CA GLU A 222 -29.53 4.52 3.49
C GLU A 222 -29.02 5.55 2.48
N ASP A 223 -28.57 5.11 1.30
CA ASP A 223 -28.15 5.98 0.21
C ASP A 223 -28.68 5.46 -1.15
N PRO A 224 -29.80 6.02 -1.64
CA PRO A 224 -30.36 5.64 -2.93
C PRO A 224 -29.52 6.06 -4.14
N ALA A 225 -28.61 7.02 -3.98
CA ALA A 225 -27.75 7.52 -5.05
C ALA A 225 -26.46 6.69 -5.22
N ASP A 226 -26.10 5.87 -4.22
CA ASP A 226 -24.94 5.00 -4.31
C ASP A 226 -25.20 3.77 -5.18
N GLY A 227 -24.49 3.70 -6.31
CA GLY A 227 -24.63 2.63 -7.29
C GLY A 227 -24.10 1.26 -6.86
N ARG A 228 -23.30 1.16 -5.78
CA ARG A 228 -22.66 -0.12 -5.38
C ARG A 228 -23.70 -1.15 -4.95
N ALA A 229 -24.71 -0.74 -4.19
CA ALA A 229 -25.77 -1.65 -3.76
C ALA A 229 -26.58 -2.18 -4.97
N LEU A 230 -26.87 -1.32 -5.95
CA LEU A 230 -27.61 -1.67 -7.17
C LEU A 230 -26.82 -2.67 -8.03
N ARG A 231 -25.51 -2.44 -8.19
CA ARG A 231 -24.60 -3.34 -8.93
C ARG A 231 -24.58 -4.74 -8.32
N GLU A 232 -24.40 -4.85 -7.01
CA GLU A 232 -24.36 -6.15 -6.32
C GLU A 232 -25.74 -6.85 -6.34
N LEU A 233 -26.85 -6.11 -6.28
CA LEU A 233 -28.19 -6.67 -6.47
C LEU A 233 -28.40 -7.19 -7.90
N ALA A 234 -27.87 -6.51 -8.90
CA ALA A 234 -27.88 -6.97 -10.29
C ALA A 234 -27.07 -8.26 -10.47
N GLU A 235 -25.89 -8.36 -9.83
CA GLU A 235 -25.08 -9.59 -9.83
C GLU A 235 -25.83 -10.76 -9.18
N LEU A 236 -26.43 -10.56 -8.00
CA LEU A 236 -27.24 -11.58 -7.34
C LEU A 236 -28.45 -12.02 -8.17
N ALA A 237 -29.00 -11.14 -9.02
CA ALA A 237 -30.06 -11.49 -9.97
C ALA A 237 -29.52 -12.33 -11.14
N LEU A 238 -28.36 -11.96 -11.72
CA LEU A 238 -27.69 -12.76 -12.75
C LEU A 238 -27.35 -14.17 -12.26
N TRP A 239 -26.94 -14.32 -11.00
CA TRP A 239 -26.63 -15.63 -10.43
C TRP A 239 -27.86 -16.53 -10.28
N ARG A 240 -29.07 -15.96 -10.22
CA ARG A 240 -30.36 -16.68 -10.24
C ARG A 240 -30.93 -16.84 -11.66
N ALA A 241 -30.14 -16.53 -12.68
CA ALA A 241 -30.59 -16.44 -14.08
C ALA A 241 -31.79 -15.47 -14.30
N ASP A 242 -32.00 -14.50 -13.39
CA ASP A 242 -33.08 -13.50 -13.51
C ASP A 242 -32.57 -12.25 -14.23
N GLY A 243 -32.45 -12.36 -15.55
CA GLY A 243 -32.00 -11.25 -16.40
C GLY A 243 -32.93 -10.03 -16.34
N ALA A 244 -34.24 -10.24 -16.13
CA ALA A 244 -35.20 -9.15 -16.02
C ALA A 244 -34.97 -8.33 -14.73
N ALA A 245 -34.73 -8.98 -13.59
CA ALA A 245 -34.36 -8.28 -12.37
C ALA A 245 -33.00 -7.59 -12.50
N ALA A 246 -32.01 -8.24 -13.11
CA ALA A 246 -30.70 -7.64 -13.34
C ALA A 246 -30.81 -6.33 -14.16
N LEU A 247 -31.60 -6.33 -15.24
CA LEU A 247 -31.83 -5.13 -16.05
C LEU A 247 -32.58 -4.03 -15.30
N ARG A 248 -33.57 -4.35 -14.46
CA ARG A 248 -34.24 -3.35 -13.60
C ARG A 248 -33.26 -2.65 -12.66
N TRP A 249 -32.30 -3.38 -12.10
CA TRP A 249 -31.26 -2.77 -11.26
C TRP A 249 -30.30 -1.89 -12.06
N VAL A 250 -29.97 -2.28 -13.29
CA VAL A 250 -29.16 -1.46 -14.22
C VAL A 250 -29.90 -0.19 -14.63
N GLU A 251 -31.21 -0.25 -14.91
CA GLU A 251 -32.02 0.94 -15.21
C GLU A 251 -32.04 1.93 -14.04
N LEU A 252 -32.11 1.41 -12.81
CA LEU A 252 -32.02 2.23 -11.60
C LEU A 252 -30.63 2.81 -11.39
N LEU A 253 -29.58 2.08 -11.77
CA LEU A 253 -28.19 2.52 -11.70
C LEU A 253 -27.89 3.63 -12.71
N GLU A 254 -28.47 3.54 -13.92
CA GLU A 254 -28.35 4.58 -14.94
C GLU A 254 -29.15 5.83 -14.55
N GLY A 255 -30.33 5.67 -13.97
CA GLY A 255 -31.16 6.80 -13.54
C GLY A 255 -31.52 7.76 -14.68
N PRO A 256 -32.14 8.92 -14.37
CA PRO A 256 -32.54 9.89 -15.37
C PRO A 256 -31.39 10.76 -15.90
N GLU A 257 -30.30 10.90 -15.13
CA GLU A 257 -29.14 11.73 -15.49
C GLU A 257 -28.02 10.91 -16.18
N GLY A 258 -28.21 9.60 -16.34
CA GLY A 258 -27.18 8.67 -16.81
C GLY A 258 -26.25 8.21 -15.68
N PHE A 259 -25.32 7.31 -16.01
CA PHE A 259 -24.39 6.74 -15.04
C PHE A 259 -23.54 7.81 -14.35
N ALA A 260 -23.33 7.66 -13.03
CA ALA A 260 -22.53 8.63 -12.27
C ALA A 260 -21.02 8.53 -12.59
N SER A 261 -20.58 7.43 -13.20
CA SER A 261 -19.20 7.25 -13.66
C SER A 261 -19.08 6.33 -14.87
N GLU A 262 -17.95 6.42 -15.58
CA GLU A 262 -17.60 5.46 -16.64
C GLU A 262 -17.46 4.02 -16.11
N GLU A 263 -17.08 3.84 -14.85
CA GLU A 263 -16.99 2.51 -14.24
C GLU A 263 -18.36 1.87 -14.08
N GLU A 264 -19.35 2.63 -13.61
CA GLU A 264 -20.74 2.17 -13.53
C GLU A 264 -21.34 1.87 -14.90
N ALA A 265 -21.03 2.70 -15.90
CA ALA A 265 -21.44 2.44 -17.29
C ALA A 265 -20.85 1.12 -17.80
N ARG A 266 -19.55 0.87 -17.58
CA ARG A 266 -18.88 -0.38 -17.97
C ARG A 266 -19.44 -1.61 -17.24
N ASP A 267 -19.82 -1.46 -15.98
CA ASP A 267 -20.46 -2.52 -15.21
C ASP A 267 -21.88 -2.82 -15.71
N ALA A 268 -22.66 -1.79 -16.02
CA ALA A 268 -23.97 -1.91 -16.62
C ALA A 268 -23.90 -2.61 -17.99
N GLU A 269 -22.95 -2.22 -18.85
CA GLU A 269 -22.69 -2.89 -20.13
C GLU A 269 -22.37 -4.37 -19.95
N ARG A 270 -21.48 -4.72 -18.99
CA ARG A 270 -21.15 -6.12 -18.69
C ARG A 270 -22.36 -6.90 -18.18
N ILE A 271 -23.19 -6.30 -17.31
CA ILE A 271 -24.42 -6.93 -16.81
C ILE A 271 -25.37 -7.19 -17.98
N ARG A 272 -25.62 -6.19 -18.83
CA ARG A 272 -26.43 -6.33 -20.05
C ARG A 272 -25.87 -7.43 -20.96
N ALA A 273 -24.56 -7.43 -21.20
CA ALA A 273 -23.88 -8.45 -21.98
C ALA A 273 -24.09 -9.86 -21.42
N THR A 274 -24.04 -10.01 -20.10
CA THR A 274 -24.31 -11.29 -19.43
C THR A 274 -25.76 -11.72 -19.63
N VAL A 275 -26.72 -10.79 -19.59
CA VAL A 275 -28.13 -11.08 -19.93
C VAL A 275 -28.29 -11.52 -21.40
N HIS A 276 -27.62 -10.85 -22.34
CA HIS A 276 -27.62 -11.27 -23.75
C HIS A 276 -26.99 -12.66 -23.93
N LEU A 277 -25.89 -12.94 -23.22
CA LEU A 277 -25.20 -14.23 -23.23
C LEU A 277 -26.13 -15.35 -22.76
N LEU A 278 -26.82 -15.18 -21.63
CA LEU A 278 -27.77 -16.15 -21.09
C LEU A 278 -28.98 -16.37 -22.01
N ALA A 279 -29.34 -15.37 -22.81
CA ALA A 279 -30.42 -15.45 -23.79
C ALA A 279 -29.99 -15.98 -25.17
N GLY A 280 -28.74 -16.44 -25.32
CA GLY A 280 -28.21 -16.97 -26.59
C GLY A 280 -27.85 -15.89 -27.63
N ARG A 281 -27.89 -14.61 -27.26
CA ARG A 281 -27.61 -13.47 -28.16
C ARG A 281 -26.13 -13.07 -28.08
N HIS A 282 -25.25 -13.99 -28.48
CA HIS A 282 -23.81 -13.88 -28.26
C HIS A 282 -23.15 -12.69 -28.99
N ALA A 283 -23.62 -12.33 -30.19
CA ALA A 283 -23.08 -11.19 -30.94
C ALA A 283 -23.38 -9.84 -30.25
N GLU A 284 -24.59 -9.69 -29.71
CA GLU A 284 -24.99 -8.52 -28.92
C GLU A 284 -24.23 -8.46 -27.60
N ALA A 285 -24.06 -9.60 -26.93
CA ALA A 285 -23.25 -9.70 -25.73
C ALA A 285 -21.82 -9.23 -25.99
N LEU A 286 -21.19 -9.72 -27.07
CA LEU A 286 -19.84 -9.35 -27.44
C LEU A 286 -19.71 -7.85 -27.72
N ALA A 287 -20.64 -7.27 -28.50
CA ALA A 287 -20.60 -5.85 -28.86
C ALA A 287 -20.56 -4.91 -27.64
N LEU A 288 -21.20 -5.29 -26.54
CA LEU A 288 -21.22 -4.53 -25.28
C LEU A 288 -19.93 -4.64 -24.46
N VAL A 289 -19.11 -5.67 -24.71
CA VAL A 289 -17.86 -5.93 -23.96
C VAL A 289 -16.62 -5.88 -24.84
N GLU A 290 -16.72 -5.36 -26.07
CA GLU A 290 -15.55 -5.03 -26.88
C GLU A 290 -14.81 -3.83 -26.28
N GLY A 291 -13.47 -3.87 -26.34
CA GLY A 291 -12.58 -2.81 -25.84
C GLY A 291 -12.01 -3.04 -24.44
N PRO A 292 -10.93 -2.30 -24.09
CA PRO A 292 -10.24 -2.42 -22.80
C PRO A 292 -11.02 -1.73 -21.66
N GLY A 293 -10.85 -2.23 -20.43
CA GLY A 293 -11.44 -1.63 -19.21
C GLY A 293 -12.37 -2.60 -18.46
N GLY A 294 -12.86 -2.17 -17.29
CA GLY A 294 -13.66 -3.00 -16.38
C GLY A 294 -12.83 -4.00 -15.58
N ASP A 295 -13.48 -4.74 -14.69
CA ASP A 295 -12.83 -5.79 -13.89
C ASP A 295 -12.64 -7.10 -14.67
N TYR A 296 -12.07 -8.11 -14.01
CA TYR A 296 -11.81 -9.43 -14.59
C TYR A 296 -13.06 -10.18 -15.11
N ARG A 297 -14.28 -9.79 -14.72
CA ARG A 297 -15.53 -10.42 -15.18
C ARG A 297 -15.90 -9.96 -16.59
N ARG A 298 -15.50 -8.76 -17.03
CA ARG A 298 -15.73 -8.31 -18.42
C ARG A 298 -15.03 -9.21 -19.45
N PRO A 299 -13.73 -9.51 -19.35
CA PRO A 299 -13.07 -10.45 -20.26
C PRO A 299 -13.59 -11.90 -20.12
N MET A 300 -14.18 -12.29 -18.98
CA MET A 300 -14.88 -13.58 -18.86
C MET A 300 -16.13 -13.66 -19.74
N VAL A 301 -16.98 -12.63 -19.71
CA VAL A 301 -18.19 -12.56 -20.55
C VAL A 301 -17.80 -12.49 -22.02
N ARG A 302 -16.77 -11.69 -22.36
CA ARG A 302 -16.20 -11.61 -23.71
C ARG A 302 -15.72 -12.96 -24.21
N ALA A 303 -14.96 -13.68 -23.38
CA ALA A 303 -14.43 -15.00 -23.72
C ALA A 303 -15.54 -15.99 -24.07
N GLU A 304 -16.59 -16.06 -23.24
CA GLU A 304 -17.69 -16.99 -23.48
C GLU A 304 -18.47 -16.61 -24.75
N ALA A 305 -18.74 -15.32 -24.99
CA ALA A 305 -19.39 -14.86 -26.20
C ALA A 305 -18.57 -15.18 -27.46
N LEU A 306 -17.26 -14.95 -27.43
CA LEU A 306 -16.33 -15.29 -28.53
C LEU A 306 -16.30 -16.80 -28.80
N TRP A 307 -16.20 -17.61 -27.74
CA TRP A 307 -16.22 -19.07 -27.86
C TRP A 307 -17.53 -19.56 -28.49
N ARG A 308 -18.68 -19.07 -28.00
CA ARG A 308 -20.01 -19.42 -28.56
C ARG A 308 -20.19 -18.99 -30.02
N LEU A 309 -19.41 -18.01 -30.49
CA LEU A 309 -19.35 -17.57 -31.89
C LEU A 309 -18.29 -18.32 -32.73
N GLY A 310 -17.58 -19.29 -32.15
CA GLY A 310 -16.53 -20.07 -32.83
C GLY A 310 -15.16 -19.38 -32.90
N ARG A 311 -14.97 -18.23 -32.23
CA ARG A 311 -13.71 -17.44 -32.22
C ARG A 311 -12.79 -17.91 -31.08
N THR A 312 -12.33 -19.15 -31.17
CA THR A 312 -11.67 -19.87 -30.05
C THR A 312 -10.35 -19.24 -29.60
N ASP A 313 -9.50 -18.76 -30.52
CA ASP A 313 -8.20 -18.17 -30.17
C ASP A 313 -8.37 -16.87 -29.37
N GLU A 314 -9.29 -16.01 -29.83
CA GLU A 314 -9.61 -14.76 -29.13
C GLU A 314 -10.30 -15.00 -27.79
N ALA A 315 -11.11 -16.07 -27.69
CA ALA A 315 -11.67 -16.50 -26.42
C ALA A 315 -10.55 -16.93 -25.44
N HIS A 316 -9.53 -17.65 -25.92
CA HIS A 316 -8.39 -18.05 -25.09
C HIS A 316 -7.58 -16.85 -24.59
N GLU A 317 -7.37 -15.85 -25.45
CA GLU A 317 -6.74 -14.59 -25.08
C GLU A 317 -7.55 -13.86 -23.99
N ALA A 318 -8.87 -13.73 -24.18
CA ALA A 318 -9.75 -13.10 -23.21
C ALA A 318 -9.75 -13.84 -21.85
N LEU A 319 -9.75 -15.18 -21.84
CA LEU A 319 -9.63 -15.97 -20.60
C LEU A 319 -8.28 -15.76 -19.91
N THR A 320 -7.22 -15.56 -20.69
CA THR A 320 -5.88 -15.25 -20.16
C THR A 320 -5.87 -13.88 -19.50
N GLN A 321 -6.44 -12.86 -20.16
CA GLN A 321 -6.61 -11.53 -19.58
C GLN A 321 -7.41 -11.59 -18.27
N ALA A 322 -8.55 -12.28 -18.25
CA ALA A 322 -9.36 -12.47 -17.04
C ALA A 322 -8.57 -13.13 -15.90
N SER A 323 -7.79 -14.18 -16.21
CA SER A 323 -7.00 -14.90 -15.21
C SER A 323 -5.85 -14.05 -14.66
N MET A 324 -5.30 -13.11 -15.45
CA MET A 324 -4.23 -12.22 -15.03
C MET A 324 -4.71 -11.06 -14.16
N THR A 325 -5.96 -10.59 -14.35
CA THR A 325 -6.51 -9.45 -13.61
C THR A 325 -7.39 -9.84 -12.43
N ALA A 326 -7.74 -11.12 -12.29
CA ALA A 326 -8.54 -11.59 -11.17
C ALA A 326 -7.79 -11.56 -9.83
N PRO A 327 -8.47 -11.25 -8.71
CA PRO A 327 -7.86 -11.23 -7.38
C PRO A 327 -7.60 -12.65 -6.82
N GLY A 328 -8.07 -13.68 -7.51
CA GLY A 328 -7.95 -15.08 -7.11
C GLY A 328 -8.15 -16.02 -8.29
N PHE A 329 -8.16 -17.32 -7.99
CA PHE A 329 -8.43 -18.35 -8.98
C PHE A 329 -9.80 -18.15 -9.62
N LEU A 330 -9.89 -18.32 -10.94
CA LEU A 330 -11.14 -18.31 -11.70
C LEU A 330 -11.49 -19.74 -12.17
N PRO A 331 -12.26 -20.50 -11.38
CA PRO A 331 -12.70 -21.84 -11.76
C PRO A 331 -13.41 -21.86 -13.11
N THR A 332 -14.29 -20.89 -13.33
CA THR A 332 -15.08 -20.79 -14.56
C THR A 332 -14.21 -20.51 -15.79
N ALA A 333 -13.05 -19.86 -15.63
CA ALA A 333 -12.14 -19.65 -16.75
C ALA A 333 -11.52 -20.98 -17.21
N TRP A 334 -11.21 -21.88 -16.27
CA TRP A 334 -10.71 -23.21 -16.58
C TRP A 334 -11.78 -24.12 -17.16
N LEU A 335 -13.01 -24.03 -16.65
CA LEU A 335 -14.17 -24.70 -17.25
C LEU A 335 -14.35 -24.31 -18.72
N LEU A 336 -14.33 -23.01 -19.03
CA LEU A 336 -14.43 -22.49 -20.40
C LEU A 336 -13.24 -22.93 -21.27
N ARG A 337 -12.01 -22.90 -20.75
CA ARG A 337 -10.82 -23.41 -21.48
C ARG A 337 -11.01 -24.88 -21.86
N LEU A 338 -11.40 -25.72 -20.91
CA LEU A 338 -11.63 -27.14 -21.15
C LEU A 338 -12.75 -27.35 -22.18
N ARG A 339 -13.85 -26.62 -22.04
CA ARG A 339 -15.00 -26.72 -22.95
C ARG A 339 -14.66 -26.27 -24.38
N SER A 340 -13.78 -25.28 -24.54
CA SER A 340 -13.29 -24.81 -25.86
C SER A 340 -12.45 -25.84 -26.60
N LEU A 341 -11.80 -26.79 -25.90
CA LEU A 341 -10.98 -27.83 -26.54
C LEU A 341 -11.81 -28.83 -27.36
N PHE A 342 -13.10 -28.97 -27.05
CA PHE A 342 -14.02 -29.84 -27.81
C PHE A 342 -14.36 -29.32 -29.22
N VAL A 343 -13.90 -28.12 -29.60
CA VAL A 343 -14.15 -27.50 -30.91
C VAL A 343 -13.01 -27.78 -31.92
N VAL A 344 -11.78 -28.07 -31.47
CA VAL A 344 -10.58 -27.88 -32.31
C VAL A 344 -9.86 -29.18 -32.75
N ASP A 345 -9.94 -30.32 -32.05
CA ASP A 345 -9.23 -31.52 -32.54
C ASP A 345 -9.68 -32.87 -31.95
N VAL A 346 -9.76 -33.90 -32.81
CA VAL A 346 -10.00 -35.31 -32.44
C VAL A 346 -8.83 -35.88 -31.60
N ARG A 347 -7.67 -35.21 -31.62
CA ARG A 347 -6.47 -35.56 -30.83
C ARG A 347 -6.61 -35.30 -29.33
N PHE A 348 -7.62 -34.54 -28.88
CA PHE A 348 -7.87 -34.28 -27.45
C PHE A 348 -8.58 -35.42 -26.70
N LYS A 349 -9.01 -36.49 -27.39
CA LYS A 349 -9.54 -37.74 -26.80
C LYS A 349 -8.54 -38.51 -25.89
N ARG A 350 -7.37 -37.94 -25.61
CA ARG A 350 -6.30 -38.51 -24.78
C ARG A 350 -5.85 -37.60 -23.64
N MET A 351 -6.52 -36.47 -23.41
CA MET A 351 -6.13 -35.61 -22.29
C MET A 351 -6.65 -36.23 -20.99
N PRO A 352 -5.79 -36.66 -20.06
CA PRO A 352 -6.27 -37.36 -18.89
C PRO A 352 -6.94 -36.32 -17.97
N THR A 353 -8.20 -36.60 -17.63
CA THR A 353 -9.09 -35.75 -16.82
C THR A 353 -8.60 -35.62 -15.37
N ASP A 354 -7.63 -36.45 -14.98
CA ASP A 354 -6.88 -36.42 -13.71
C ASP A 354 -6.05 -35.14 -13.51
N ARG A 355 -5.69 -34.41 -14.57
CA ARG A 355 -4.83 -33.21 -14.49
C ARG A 355 -5.54 -31.92 -14.11
N PHE A 356 -6.85 -31.94 -13.93
CA PHE A 356 -7.66 -30.75 -13.64
C PHE A 356 -8.52 -30.94 -12.40
N THR A 357 -7.90 -31.31 -11.29
CA THR A 357 -8.54 -31.48 -9.98
C THR A 357 -9.44 -30.31 -9.61
N GLU A 358 -9.06 -29.07 -9.94
CA GLU A 358 -9.89 -27.89 -9.68
C GLU A 358 -11.17 -27.83 -10.50
N VAL A 359 -11.11 -28.29 -11.76
CA VAL A 359 -12.30 -28.37 -12.61
C VAL A 359 -13.19 -29.53 -12.14
N ARG A 360 -12.60 -30.64 -11.70
CA ARG A 360 -13.35 -31.73 -11.06
C ARG A 360 -14.07 -31.28 -9.80
N GLU A 361 -13.39 -30.58 -8.89
CA GLU A 361 -14.00 -30.00 -7.68
C GLU A 361 -15.14 -29.03 -8.01
N LEU A 362 -14.97 -28.20 -9.04
CA LEU A 362 -16.03 -27.31 -9.53
C LEU A 362 -17.24 -28.11 -10.04
N LEU A 363 -16.98 -29.11 -10.90
CA LEU A 363 -18.02 -29.91 -11.55
C LEU A 363 -18.79 -30.76 -10.55
N ALA A 364 -18.13 -31.38 -9.59
CA ALA A 364 -18.77 -32.14 -8.51
C ALA A 364 -19.72 -31.26 -7.67
N GLY A 365 -19.44 -29.96 -7.56
CA GLY A 365 -20.34 -29.00 -6.93
C GLY A 365 -21.53 -28.59 -7.79
N LEU A 366 -21.46 -28.73 -9.12
CA LEU A 366 -22.44 -28.22 -10.08
C LEU A 366 -23.34 -29.31 -10.68
N VAL A 367 -22.81 -30.50 -10.91
CA VAL A 367 -23.45 -31.59 -11.64
C VAL A 367 -23.24 -32.90 -10.89
N ASP A 368 -24.34 -33.62 -10.63
CA ASP A 368 -24.29 -34.94 -10.00
C ASP A 368 -23.55 -35.94 -10.90
N ASP A 369 -22.88 -36.93 -10.31
CA ASP A 369 -22.09 -37.96 -11.00
C ASP A 369 -20.96 -37.45 -11.91
N ALA A 370 -20.61 -36.16 -11.85
CA ALA A 370 -19.57 -35.56 -12.70
C ALA A 370 -18.23 -36.30 -12.63
N ASP A 371 -17.83 -36.79 -11.45
CA ASP A 371 -16.60 -37.56 -11.29
C ASP A 371 -16.62 -38.89 -12.06
N ALA A 372 -17.75 -39.60 -12.08
CA ALA A 372 -17.90 -40.85 -12.81
C ALA A 372 -17.87 -40.60 -14.32
N ILE A 373 -18.52 -39.52 -14.77
CA ILE A 373 -18.53 -39.11 -16.18
C ILE A 373 -17.13 -38.71 -16.65
N LEU A 374 -16.40 -37.92 -15.86
CA LEU A 374 -15.02 -37.51 -16.16
C LEU A 374 -14.03 -38.68 -16.14
N ALA A 375 -14.32 -39.74 -15.40
CA ALA A 375 -13.53 -40.97 -15.39
C ALA A 375 -13.89 -41.93 -16.54
N SER A 376 -14.94 -41.63 -17.30
CA SER A 376 -15.35 -42.43 -18.46
C SER A 376 -14.65 -41.99 -19.75
N ASP A 377 -14.65 -42.86 -20.77
CA ASP A 377 -14.22 -42.51 -22.14
C ASP A 377 -15.37 -41.88 -22.97
N ASP A 378 -16.50 -41.54 -22.34
CA ASP A 378 -17.65 -40.92 -23.00
C ASP A 378 -17.48 -39.39 -23.08
N TRP A 379 -16.77 -38.97 -24.13
CA TRP A 379 -16.47 -37.56 -24.38
C TRP A 379 -17.70 -36.70 -24.70
N ASP A 380 -18.79 -37.30 -25.20
CA ASP A 380 -20.04 -36.58 -25.40
C ASP A 380 -20.71 -36.30 -24.04
N ALA A 381 -20.73 -37.29 -23.13
CA ALA A 381 -21.21 -37.08 -21.77
C ALA A 381 -20.37 -36.05 -20.99
N VAL A 382 -19.04 -36.04 -21.18
CA VAL A 382 -18.17 -35.01 -20.59
C VAL A 382 -18.51 -33.63 -21.13
N ARG A 383 -18.68 -33.48 -22.46
CA ARG A 383 -19.08 -32.21 -23.06
C ARG A 383 -20.42 -31.71 -22.49
N ASP A 384 -21.41 -32.59 -22.42
CA ASP A 384 -22.75 -32.26 -21.95
C ASP A 384 -22.74 -31.89 -20.45
N THR A 385 -21.86 -32.53 -19.66
CA THR A 385 -21.60 -32.16 -18.26
C THR A 385 -21.02 -30.76 -18.12
N LEU A 386 -20.06 -30.38 -18.98
CA LEU A 386 -19.49 -29.03 -18.99
C LEU A 386 -20.52 -27.97 -19.37
N ASP A 387 -21.40 -28.27 -20.33
CA ASP A 387 -22.49 -27.37 -20.72
C ASP A 387 -23.53 -27.22 -19.59
N THR A 388 -23.92 -28.32 -18.96
CA THR A 388 -24.79 -28.32 -17.77
C THR A 388 -24.16 -27.49 -16.64
N ALA A 389 -22.86 -27.61 -16.41
CA ALA A 389 -22.16 -26.82 -15.41
C ALA A 389 -22.22 -25.31 -15.69
N LEU A 390 -22.09 -24.90 -16.96
CA LEU A 390 -22.24 -23.49 -17.36
C LEU A 390 -23.68 -22.98 -17.12
N GLU A 391 -24.69 -23.82 -17.37
CA GLU A 391 -26.10 -23.50 -17.09
C GLU A 391 -26.34 -23.33 -15.58
N ARG A 392 -25.79 -24.23 -14.76
CA ARG A 392 -25.88 -24.19 -13.29
C ARG A 392 -25.13 -23.00 -12.67
N LEU A 393 -24.08 -22.51 -13.31
CA LEU A 393 -23.41 -21.27 -12.92
C LEU A 393 -24.24 -20.01 -13.26
N ALA A 394 -25.25 -20.14 -14.12
CA ALA A 394 -26.04 -19.02 -14.64
C ALA A 394 -25.12 -17.86 -15.08
N GLY A 395 -25.43 -16.62 -14.67
CA GLY A 395 -24.61 -15.45 -14.96
C GLY A 395 -23.37 -15.27 -14.06
N ASN A 396 -23.08 -16.19 -13.12
CA ASN A 396 -21.95 -16.03 -12.22
C ASN A 396 -20.63 -16.35 -12.92
N ARG A 397 -19.78 -15.32 -13.11
CA ARG A 397 -18.40 -15.42 -13.63
C ARG A 397 -17.35 -14.90 -12.65
N SER A 398 -17.69 -14.88 -11.36
CA SER A 398 -16.82 -14.39 -10.28
C SER A 398 -15.86 -15.49 -9.75
N ILE A 399 -14.92 -15.08 -8.89
CA ILE A 399 -14.07 -15.99 -8.10
C ILE A 399 -14.84 -16.78 -7.02
N THR A 400 -16.12 -16.46 -6.79
CA THR A 400 -17.00 -17.12 -5.82
C THR A 400 -18.13 -17.84 -6.56
N PRO A 401 -17.89 -19.05 -7.10
CA PRO A 401 -18.87 -19.75 -7.90
C PRO A 401 -20.10 -20.14 -7.06
N THR A 402 -21.27 -20.05 -7.67
CA THR A 402 -22.57 -20.42 -7.10
C THR A 402 -23.25 -21.42 -8.01
N ARG A 403 -24.06 -22.31 -7.43
CA ARG A 403 -24.96 -23.20 -8.16
C ARG A 403 -26.38 -22.67 -8.07
N TRP A 404 -26.99 -22.48 -9.24
CA TRP A 404 -28.42 -22.24 -9.41
C TRP A 404 -29.11 -23.51 -9.88
N GLN A 405 -29.98 -24.06 -9.05
CA GLN A 405 -30.71 -25.28 -9.34
C GLN A 405 -32.03 -25.29 -8.58
N ASP A 406 -33.11 -25.66 -9.27
CA ASP A 406 -34.43 -25.90 -8.67
C ASP A 406 -34.96 -24.74 -7.81
N GLY A 407 -34.66 -23.50 -8.22
CA GLY A 407 -35.08 -22.29 -7.52
C GLY A 407 -34.17 -21.88 -6.34
N GLU A 408 -33.12 -22.65 -6.06
CA GLU A 408 -32.16 -22.40 -4.99
C GLU A 408 -30.82 -21.91 -5.53
N LEU A 409 -30.30 -20.85 -4.91
CA LEU A 409 -28.96 -20.34 -5.16
C LEU A 409 -28.05 -20.67 -3.98
N SER A 410 -27.00 -21.46 -4.22
CA SER A 410 -26.07 -21.91 -3.18
C SER A 410 -24.63 -21.56 -3.55
N ARG A 411 -23.82 -21.16 -2.57
CA ARG A 411 -22.38 -20.93 -2.75
C ARG A 411 -21.63 -22.26 -2.73
N LEU A 412 -20.80 -22.49 -3.74
CA LEU A 412 -19.91 -23.65 -3.75
C LEU A 412 -18.74 -23.46 -2.76
N PRO A 413 -18.20 -24.55 -2.18
CA PRO A 413 -16.98 -24.47 -1.38
C PRO A 413 -15.82 -23.83 -2.15
N PRO A 414 -14.85 -23.20 -1.47
CA PRO A 414 -13.62 -22.77 -2.11
C PRO A 414 -12.93 -23.95 -2.80
N ILE A 415 -12.61 -23.77 -4.08
CA ILE A 415 -11.88 -24.78 -4.85
C ILE A 415 -10.41 -24.76 -4.42
N THR A 416 -9.91 -25.92 -4.03
CA THR A 416 -8.63 -26.10 -3.33
C THR A 416 -7.78 -27.20 -3.95
N GLY A 417 -7.99 -27.51 -5.23
CA GLY A 417 -7.22 -28.53 -5.96
C GLY A 417 -5.70 -28.42 -5.81
N GLU A 418 -5.00 -29.49 -6.19
CA GLU A 418 -3.59 -29.73 -5.87
C GLU A 418 -2.65 -28.54 -6.11
N ARG A 419 -2.84 -27.78 -7.19
CA ARG A 419 -2.00 -26.63 -7.52
C ARG A 419 -2.17 -25.51 -6.50
N PHE A 420 -3.40 -25.21 -6.12
CA PHE A 420 -3.72 -24.13 -5.19
C PHE A 420 -3.37 -24.52 -3.77
N ALA A 421 -3.70 -25.74 -3.37
CA ALA A 421 -3.33 -26.24 -2.06
C ALA A 421 -1.81 -26.26 -1.88
N ALA A 422 -1.06 -26.83 -2.83
CA ALA A 422 0.40 -26.88 -2.74
C ALA A 422 1.02 -25.48 -2.78
N ARG A 423 0.53 -24.58 -3.65
CA ARG A 423 1.04 -23.21 -3.71
C ARG A 423 0.76 -22.44 -2.42
N ARG A 424 -0.42 -22.58 -1.80
CA ARG A 424 -0.73 -21.96 -0.51
C ARG A 424 0.13 -22.53 0.62
N ALA A 425 0.36 -23.84 0.62
CA ALA A 425 1.26 -24.48 1.59
C ALA A 425 2.70 -23.93 1.44
N LEU A 426 3.20 -23.80 0.21
CA LEU A 426 4.48 -23.14 -0.07
C LEU A 426 4.54 -21.69 0.42
N GLU A 427 3.54 -20.88 0.06
CA GLU A 427 3.49 -19.47 0.44
C GLU A 427 3.39 -19.26 1.95
N SER A 428 2.90 -20.27 2.68
CA SER A 428 2.76 -20.20 4.12
C SER A 428 4.08 -19.97 4.85
N ILE A 429 5.23 -20.30 4.27
CA ILE A 429 6.57 -20.00 4.81
C ILE A 429 6.78 -18.51 5.12
N ARG A 430 6.00 -17.60 4.51
CA ARG A 430 5.98 -16.17 4.86
C ARG A 430 5.43 -15.89 6.26
N SER A 431 4.66 -16.82 6.79
CA SER A 431 3.76 -16.63 7.94
C SER A 431 3.87 -17.73 9.00
N VAL A 432 4.63 -18.80 8.74
CA VAL A 432 4.88 -19.89 9.67
C VAL A 432 6.33 -20.34 9.61
N ALA A 433 6.75 -21.16 10.57
CA ALA A 433 8.09 -21.74 10.57
C ALA A 433 8.28 -22.72 9.38
N PRO A 434 9.52 -22.90 8.88
CA PRO A 434 9.82 -23.82 7.78
C PRO A 434 9.24 -25.23 7.93
N ASP A 435 9.35 -25.83 9.11
CA ASP A 435 8.85 -27.18 9.37
C ASP A 435 7.32 -27.26 9.33
N GLU A 436 6.63 -26.20 9.77
CA GLU A 436 5.17 -26.12 9.65
C GLU A 436 4.74 -25.96 8.18
N ALA A 437 5.50 -25.19 7.37
CA ALA A 437 5.24 -25.07 5.94
C ALA A 437 5.44 -26.42 5.21
N LEU A 438 6.47 -27.18 5.57
CA LEU A 438 6.69 -28.55 5.08
C LEU A 438 5.56 -29.50 5.49
N ALA A 439 5.13 -29.44 6.76
CA ALA A 439 4.01 -30.25 7.26
C ALA A 439 2.71 -29.96 6.51
N ARG A 440 2.39 -28.68 6.28
CA ARG A 440 1.22 -28.28 5.47
C ARG A 440 1.30 -28.81 4.05
N LEU A 441 2.49 -28.81 3.44
CA LEU A 441 2.65 -29.34 2.09
C LEU A 441 2.56 -30.88 2.06
N ALA A 442 2.99 -31.56 3.12
CA ALA A 442 2.79 -32.99 3.30
C ALA A 442 1.31 -33.35 3.49
N GLU A 443 0.52 -32.54 4.21
CA GLU A 443 -0.94 -32.68 4.30
C GLU A 443 -1.61 -32.57 2.93
N VAL A 444 -1.14 -31.65 2.08
CA VAL A 444 -1.59 -31.56 0.69
C VAL A 444 -1.24 -32.82 -0.09
N GLY A 445 -0.02 -33.35 0.08
CA GLY A 445 0.40 -34.62 -0.55
C GLY A 445 -0.46 -35.81 -0.12
N ALA A 446 -0.86 -35.87 1.16
CA ALA A 446 -1.77 -36.89 1.66
C ALA A 446 -3.18 -36.77 1.06
N ARG A 447 -3.64 -35.54 0.77
CA ARG A 447 -4.92 -35.29 0.09
C ARG A 447 -4.86 -35.62 -1.41
N PHE A 448 -3.71 -35.43 -2.05
CA PHE A 448 -3.50 -35.66 -3.48
C PHE A 448 -2.35 -36.66 -3.73
N PRO A 449 -2.53 -37.95 -3.37
CA PRO A 449 -1.48 -38.95 -3.50
C PRO A 449 -1.10 -39.16 -4.97
N GLY A 450 0.21 -39.20 -5.25
CA GLY A 450 0.73 -39.37 -6.62
C GLY A 450 0.70 -38.09 -7.47
N SER A 451 0.46 -36.92 -6.86
CA SER A 451 0.57 -35.65 -7.58
C SER A 451 2.02 -35.26 -7.79
N ALA A 452 2.52 -35.41 -9.01
CA ALA A 452 3.86 -34.96 -9.40
C ALA A 452 4.07 -33.45 -9.14
N LEU A 453 3.01 -32.63 -9.21
CA LEU A 453 3.09 -31.20 -8.93
C LEU A 453 3.30 -30.92 -7.43
N VAL A 454 2.58 -31.62 -6.56
CA VAL A 454 2.74 -31.48 -5.10
C VAL A 454 4.13 -31.95 -4.68
N GLU A 455 4.59 -33.09 -5.23
CA GLU A 455 5.95 -33.60 -5.04
C GLU A 455 6.99 -32.56 -5.48
N ALA A 456 6.81 -31.95 -6.66
CA ALA A 456 7.72 -30.92 -7.16
C ALA A 456 7.78 -29.70 -6.23
N HIS A 457 6.64 -29.25 -5.70
CA HIS A 457 6.60 -28.14 -4.74
C HIS A 457 7.22 -28.54 -3.40
N HIS A 458 7.11 -29.80 -2.96
CA HIS A 458 7.81 -30.28 -1.77
C HIS A 458 9.33 -30.22 -1.97
N GLY A 459 9.83 -30.72 -3.11
CA GLY A 459 11.23 -30.60 -3.48
C GLY A 459 11.69 -29.14 -3.60
N GLU A 460 10.86 -28.25 -4.13
CA GLU A 460 11.12 -26.81 -4.22
C GLU A 460 11.27 -26.16 -2.83
N LEU A 461 10.42 -26.51 -1.87
CA LEU A 461 10.53 -26.00 -0.51
C LEU A 461 11.82 -26.47 0.17
N LEU A 462 12.13 -27.77 0.08
CA LEU A 462 13.37 -28.35 0.59
C LEU A 462 14.61 -27.66 -0.01
N LEU A 463 14.55 -27.38 -1.31
CA LEU A 463 15.58 -26.68 -2.06
C LEU A 463 15.79 -25.25 -1.55
N TRP A 464 14.72 -24.50 -1.25
CA TRP A 464 14.83 -23.19 -0.60
C TRP A 464 15.43 -23.28 0.80
N LEU A 465 15.09 -24.33 1.54
CA LEU A 465 15.60 -24.61 2.89
C LEU A 465 17.01 -25.22 2.90
N ARG A 466 17.68 -25.31 1.73
CA ARG A 466 19.03 -25.86 1.55
C ARG A 466 19.18 -27.34 1.92
N ARG A 467 18.08 -28.10 1.94
CA ARG A 467 18.06 -29.55 2.14
C ARG A 467 18.20 -30.25 0.79
N TYR A 468 19.38 -30.08 0.17
CA TYR A 468 19.59 -30.38 -1.25
C TYR A 468 19.45 -31.87 -1.61
N ASP A 469 19.94 -32.78 -0.77
CA ASP A 469 19.82 -34.22 -1.03
C ASP A 469 18.36 -34.68 -1.04
N GLU A 470 17.58 -34.23 -0.06
CA GLU A 470 16.14 -34.53 0.03
C GLU A 470 15.35 -33.85 -1.09
N ALA A 471 15.74 -32.63 -1.47
CA ALA A 471 15.16 -31.92 -2.60
C ALA A 471 15.38 -32.70 -3.90
N ARG A 472 16.62 -33.14 -4.17
CA ARG A 472 16.96 -33.93 -5.37
C ARG A 472 16.11 -35.19 -5.45
N ALA A 473 16.07 -35.98 -4.37
CA ALA A 473 15.28 -37.20 -4.31
C ALA A 473 13.78 -36.94 -4.60
N THR A 474 13.22 -35.87 -4.02
CA THR A 474 11.81 -35.52 -4.23
C THR A 474 11.54 -35.05 -5.67
N LEU A 475 12.43 -34.25 -6.26
CA LEU A 475 12.27 -33.74 -7.63
C LEU A 475 12.43 -34.86 -8.67
N GLU A 476 13.34 -35.81 -8.44
CA GLU A 476 13.50 -37.01 -9.28
C GLU A 476 12.28 -37.92 -9.17
N GLN A 477 11.72 -38.09 -7.97
CA GLN A 477 10.47 -38.81 -7.76
C GLN A 477 9.31 -38.16 -8.54
N SER A 478 9.19 -36.82 -8.50
CA SER A 478 8.19 -36.08 -9.29
C SER A 478 8.29 -36.35 -10.80
N ILE A 479 9.51 -36.43 -11.33
CA ILE A 479 9.75 -36.79 -12.74
C ILE A 479 9.36 -38.24 -13.02
N ALA A 480 9.66 -39.16 -12.10
CA ALA A 480 9.27 -40.56 -12.22
C ALA A 480 7.74 -40.74 -12.20
N THR A 481 7.04 -39.97 -11.37
CA THR A 481 5.57 -39.92 -11.31
C THR A 481 4.99 -39.36 -12.60
N THR A 482 5.48 -38.22 -13.09
CA THR A 482 5.10 -37.66 -14.38
C THR A 482 6.22 -36.80 -14.96
N ALA A 483 6.85 -37.29 -16.04
CA ALA A 483 7.90 -36.58 -16.75
C ALA A 483 7.44 -35.24 -17.34
N ARG A 484 6.13 -35.05 -17.51
CA ARG A 484 5.49 -33.83 -18.05
C ARG A 484 5.14 -32.79 -16.97
N THR A 485 5.94 -32.71 -15.91
CA THR A 485 5.88 -31.64 -14.91
C THR A 485 7.12 -30.75 -15.04
N ARG A 486 6.95 -29.43 -15.24
CA ARG A 486 8.06 -28.51 -15.51
C ARG A 486 8.93 -28.20 -14.29
N TRP A 487 8.30 -28.01 -13.13
CA TRP A 487 8.96 -27.59 -11.89
C TRP A 487 10.13 -28.47 -11.41
N PRO A 488 10.09 -29.82 -11.47
CA PRO A 488 11.21 -30.62 -10.99
C PRO A 488 12.49 -30.40 -11.79
N TYR A 489 12.42 -30.22 -13.12
CA TYR A 489 13.60 -29.89 -13.92
C TYR A 489 14.20 -28.53 -13.56
N ILE A 490 13.36 -27.55 -13.24
CA ILE A 490 13.81 -26.23 -12.78
C ILE A 490 14.57 -26.37 -11.45
N GLY A 491 14.03 -27.14 -10.50
CA GLY A 491 14.67 -27.42 -9.23
C GLY A 491 16.02 -28.12 -9.40
N LEU A 492 16.08 -29.16 -10.24
CA LEU A 492 17.34 -29.87 -10.52
C LEU A 492 18.39 -28.96 -11.17
N SER A 493 18.00 -28.09 -12.12
CA SER A 493 18.92 -27.10 -12.69
C SER A 493 19.48 -26.12 -11.66
N ALA A 494 18.70 -25.76 -10.63
CA ALA A 494 19.21 -24.96 -9.54
C ALA A 494 20.23 -25.71 -8.68
N LEU A 495 20.05 -27.02 -8.48
CA LEU A 495 21.01 -27.88 -7.78
C LEU A 495 22.31 -28.00 -8.57
N ASP A 496 22.24 -28.25 -9.88
CA ASP A 496 23.42 -28.31 -10.76
C ASP A 496 24.26 -27.02 -10.63
N LEU A 497 23.61 -25.84 -10.59
CA LEU A 497 24.27 -24.55 -10.36
C LEU A 497 24.87 -24.39 -8.95
N VAL A 498 24.24 -24.93 -7.92
CA VAL A 498 24.79 -24.89 -6.54
C VAL A 498 25.99 -25.82 -6.40
N GLU A 499 25.96 -26.97 -7.07
CA GLU A 499 27.06 -27.95 -7.14
C GLU A 499 28.23 -27.46 -8.00
N GLY A 500 28.01 -26.41 -8.80
CA GLY A 500 29.05 -25.76 -9.59
C GLY A 500 29.21 -26.32 -11.00
N ASP A 501 28.19 -27.01 -11.53
CA ASP A 501 28.17 -27.63 -12.85
C ASP A 501 27.19 -26.91 -13.80
N PRO A 502 27.61 -25.80 -14.45
CA PRO A 502 26.74 -25.07 -15.36
C PRO A 502 26.42 -25.86 -16.64
N GLU A 503 27.28 -26.79 -17.09
CA GLU A 503 26.99 -27.67 -18.22
C GLU A 503 25.85 -28.64 -17.91
N ALA A 504 25.87 -29.30 -16.75
CA ALA A 504 24.77 -30.16 -16.30
C ALA A 504 23.45 -29.37 -16.19
N CYS A 505 23.49 -28.12 -15.69
CA CYS A 505 22.32 -27.25 -15.67
C CYS A 505 21.71 -27.07 -17.07
N LEU A 506 22.53 -26.81 -18.10
CA LEU A 506 22.07 -26.66 -19.48
C LEU A 506 21.46 -27.96 -20.03
N GLU A 507 22.05 -29.12 -19.69
CA GLU A 507 21.52 -30.42 -20.08
C GLU A 507 20.16 -30.70 -19.40
N THR A 508 20.06 -30.46 -18.10
CA THR A 508 18.81 -30.58 -17.34
C THR A 508 17.73 -29.65 -17.88
N ASN A 509 18.07 -28.39 -18.20
CA ASN A 509 17.16 -27.47 -18.87
C ASN A 509 16.67 -28.01 -20.21
N ALA A 510 17.58 -28.51 -21.06
CA ALA A 510 17.24 -29.06 -22.37
C ALA A 510 16.33 -30.30 -22.25
N ARG A 511 16.57 -31.16 -21.25
CA ARG A 511 15.71 -32.31 -20.93
C ARG A 511 14.31 -31.86 -20.54
N GLY A 512 14.21 -30.87 -19.65
CA GLY A 512 12.92 -30.31 -19.21
C GLY A 512 12.14 -29.65 -20.34
N ILE A 513 12.82 -28.90 -21.23
CA ILE A 513 12.21 -28.26 -22.40
C ILE A 513 11.60 -29.31 -23.35
N ARG A 514 12.38 -30.37 -23.69
CA ARG A 514 11.88 -31.47 -24.53
C ARG A 514 10.69 -32.19 -23.91
N ALA A 515 10.69 -32.38 -22.59
CA ALA A 515 9.57 -33.00 -21.89
C ALA A 515 8.27 -32.15 -21.93
N MET A 516 8.38 -30.84 -22.18
CA MET A 516 7.25 -29.90 -22.28
C MET A 516 6.95 -29.47 -23.72
N ASP A 517 7.12 -30.36 -24.71
CA ASP A 517 6.91 -30.08 -26.14
C ASP A 517 7.65 -28.82 -26.62
N ASP A 518 8.92 -28.68 -26.20
CA ASP A 518 9.82 -27.58 -26.54
C ASP A 518 9.36 -26.18 -26.08
N THR A 519 8.45 -26.13 -25.10
CA THR A 519 8.04 -24.86 -24.46
C THR A 519 9.00 -24.43 -23.35
N VAL A 520 9.47 -23.18 -23.40
CA VAL A 520 10.36 -22.61 -22.39
C VAL A 520 9.58 -21.88 -21.31
N GLY A 521 9.74 -22.32 -20.05
CA GLY A 521 9.14 -21.64 -18.91
C GLY A 521 9.96 -20.45 -18.44
N ALA A 522 9.30 -19.41 -17.92
CA ALA A 522 9.96 -18.16 -17.51
C ALA A 522 11.12 -18.35 -16.51
N ALA A 523 11.05 -19.35 -15.63
CA ALA A 523 12.09 -19.65 -14.64
C ALA A 523 13.35 -20.28 -15.25
N VAL A 524 13.22 -20.97 -16.40
CA VAL A 524 14.34 -21.63 -17.09
C VAL A 524 15.38 -20.61 -17.55
N TYR A 525 14.92 -19.47 -18.06
CA TYR A 525 15.80 -18.38 -18.50
C TYR A 525 16.77 -17.91 -17.41
N VAL A 526 16.38 -17.91 -16.13
CA VAL A 526 17.29 -17.47 -15.06
C VAL A 526 18.43 -18.47 -14.85
N HIS A 527 18.11 -19.76 -14.81
CA HIS A 527 19.11 -20.81 -14.60
C HIS A 527 20.04 -20.95 -15.80
N ARG A 528 19.47 -20.92 -17.01
CA ARG A 528 20.21 -20.99 -18.26
C ARG A 528 21.11 -19.76 -18.43
N GLY A 529 20.60 -18.58 -18.11
CA GLY A 529 21.36 -17.33 -18.08
C GLY A 529 22.52 -17.35 -17.07
N GLU A 530 22.29 -17.90 -15.87
CA GLU A 530 23.37 -18.09 -14.89
C GLU A 530 24.43 -19.09 -15.37
N ALA A 531 24.01 -20.22 -15.94
CA ALA A 531 24.92 -21.21 -16.50
C ALA A 531 25.79 -20.60 -17.62
N TYR A 532 25.18 -19.87 -18.56
CA TYR A 532 25.91 -19.16 -19.61
C TYR A 532 26.88 -18.12 -19.05
N TYR A 533 26.48 -17.37 -18.03
CA TYR A 533 27.38 -16.41 -17.37
C TYR A 533 28.62 -17.10 -16.79
N ARG A 534 28.45 -18.21 -16.07
CA ARG A 534 29.56 -18.98 -15.49
C ARG A 534 30.48 -19.61 -16.55
N LEU A 535 29.94 -19.91 -17.73
CA LEU A 535 30.68 -20.40 -18.90
C LEU A 535 31.34 -19.29 -19.73
N GLY A 536 31.19 -18.01 -19.34
CA GLY A 536 31.70 -16.87 -20.11
C GLY A 536 30.92 -16.55 -21.39
N ARG A 537 29.75 -17.18 -21.59
CA ARG A 537 28.83 -16.98 -22.73
C ARG A 537 27.92 -15.78 -22.49
N LEU A 538 28.53 -14.59 -22.43
CA LEU A 538 27.87 -13.36 -21.95
C LEU A 538 26.69 -12.92 -22.82
N ALA A 539 26.73 -13.14 -24.14
CA ALA A 539 25.65 -12.75 -25.05
C ALA A 539 24.39 -13.57 -24.80
N GLU A 540 24.52 -14.90 -24.69
CA GLU A 540 23.38 -15.77 -24.37
C GLU A 540 22.87 -15.53 -22.95
N ALA A 541 23.77 -15.32 -21.99
CA ALA A 541 23.39 -14.98 -20.61
C ALA A 541 22.53 -13.71 -20.56
N ARG A 542 22.95 -12.65 -21.28
CA ARG A 542 22.22 -11.39 -21.35
C ARG A 542 20.82 -11.58 -21.91
N ALA A 543 20.70 -12.26 -23.05
CA ALA A 543 19.41 -12.46 -23.72
C ALA A 543 18.39 -13.19 -22.83
N ASP A 544 18.84 -14.25 -22.16
CA ASP A 544 17.98 -15.01 -21.25
C ASP A 544 17.56 -14.19 -20.02
N LEU A 545 18.49 -13.46 -19.42
CA LEU A 545 18.19 -12.67 -18.21
C LEU A 545 17.30 -11.47 -18.51
N GLU A 546 17.46 -10.83 -19.68
CA GLU A 546 16.55 -9.79 -20.17
C GLU A 546 15.14 -10.35 -20.38
N GLU A 547 15.00 -11.53 -20.99
CA GLU A 547 13.71 -12.20 -21.15
C GLU A 547 13.08 -12.59 -19.80
N ALA A 548 13.90 -13.08 -18.86
CA ALA A 548 13.43 -13.42 -17.53
C ALA A 548 12.84 -12.21 -16.77
N LEU A 549 13.46 -11.04 -16.91
CA LEU A 549 13.00 -9.79 -16.30
C LEU A 549 11.83 -9.15 -17.07
N ARG A 550 11.77 -9.32 -18.40
CA ARG A 550 10.62 -8.91 -19.21
C ARG A 550 9.35 -9.63 -18.77
N ILE A 551 9.44 -10.93 -18.48
CA ILE A 551 8.29 -11.72 -18.01
C ILE A 551 7.99 -11.44 -16.53
N HIS A 552 9.02 -11.37 -15.68
CA HIS A 552 8.87 -11.14 -14.24
C HIS A 552 9.89 -10.12 -13.70
N PRO A 553 9.52 -8.82 -13.68
CA PRO A 553 10.42 -7.74 -13.25
C PRO A 553 10.91 -7.83 -11.80
N SER A 554 10.21 -8.58 -10.95
CA SER A 554 10.51 -8.70 -9.52
C SER A 554 11.66 -9.65 -9.18
N ARG A 555 12.19 -10.42 -10.15
CA ARG A 555 13.21 -11.44 -9.89
C ARG A 555 14.58 -10.84 -9.54
N VAL A 556 14.89 -10.78 -8.26
CA VAL A 556 16.13 -10.21 -7.70
C VAL A 556 17.38 -10.90 -8.27
N THR A 557 17.42 -12.22 -8.29
CA THR A 557 18.55 -13.03 -8.79
C THR A 557 18.83 -12.79 -10.27
N ALA A 558 17.79 -12.69 -11.11
CA ALA A 558 17.92 -12.37 -12.53
C ALA A 558 18.51 -10.95 -12.72
N ARG A 559 18.05 -9.98 -11.92
CA ARG A 559 18.60 -8.61 -11.92
C ARG A 559 20.07 -8.58 -11.49
N ILE A 560 20.44 -9.30 -10.41
CA ILE A 560 21.84 -9.43 -9.97
C ILE A 560 22.71 -10.00 -11.08
N LEU A 561 22.29 -11.13 -11.67
CA LEU A 561 23.05 -11.78 -12.75
C LEU A 561 23.18 -10.87 -13.98
N LEU A 562 22.13 -10.13 -14.34
CA LEU A 562 22.19 -9.24 -15.50
C LEU A 562 23.13 -8.06 -15.26
N ILE A 563 23.21 -7.53 -14.03
CA ILE A 563 24.22 -6.52 -13.65
C ILE A 563 25.63 -7.10 -13.86
N LEU A 564 25.89 -8.31 -13.36
CA LEU A 564 27.18 -8.97 -13.48
C LEU A 564 27.56 -9.28 -14.94
N VAL A 565 26.60 -9.71 -15.75
CA VAL A 565 26.79 -9.98 -17.18
C VAL A 565 27.09 -8.70 -17.95
N ARG A 566 26.33 -7.62 -17.72
CA ARG A 566 26.54 -6.33 -18.39
C ARG A 566 27.87 -5.70 -18.01
N ASP A 567 28.25 -5.74 -16.74
CA ASP A 567 29.56 -5.27 -16.27
C ASP A 567 30.69 -6.07 -16.93
N ALA A 568 30.58 -7.40 -16.97
CA ALA A 568 31.56 -8.26 -17.65
C ALA A 568 31.64 -8.04 -19.17
N ALA A 569 30.52 -7.65 -19.80
CA ALA A 569 30.45 -7.33 -21.22
C ALA A 569 30.90 -5.89 -21.56
N GLY A 570 31.23 -5.07 -20.56
CA GLY A 570 31.61 -3.67 -20.74
C GLY A 570 30.44 -2.68 -20.90
N ASP A 571 29.19 -3.14 -20.77
CA ASP A 571 27.97 -2.31 -20.77
C ASP A 571 27.75 -1.68 -19.39
N ARG A 572 28.63 -0.74 -19.05
CA ARG A 572 28.64 -0.12 -17.72
C ARG A 572 27.38 0.68 -17.42
N ALA A 573 26.88 1.45 -18.40
CA ALA A 573 25.68 2.25 -18.22
C ALA A 573 24.45 1.35 -17.96
N GLY A 574 24.31 0.26 -18.71
CA GLY A 574 23.25 -0.70 -18.51
C GLY A 574 23.33 -1.45 -17.18
N ALA A 575 24.54 -1.70 -16.67
CA ALA A 575 24.76 -2.31 -15.36
C ALA A 575 24.44 -1.33 -14.21
N GLU A 576 24.86 -0.06 -14.32
CA GLU A 576 24.62 0.97 -13.31
C GLU A 576 23.12 1.30 -13.15
N ALA A 577 22.35 1.31 -14.24
CA ALA A 577 20.89 1.49 -14.18
C ALA A 577 20.19 0.37 -13.37
N LEU A 578 20.53 -0.89 -13.67
CA LEU A 578 19.98 -2.05 -12.96
C LEU A 578 20.46 -2.10 -11.50
N TRP A 579 21.69 -1.65 -11.23
CA TRP A 579 22.22 -1.55 -9.88
C TRP A 579 21.44 -0.54 -9.03
N ALA A 580 21.07 0.61 -9.60
CA ALA A 580 20.24 1.60 -8.92
C ALA A 580 18.87 1.01 -8.52
N GLU A 581 18.22 0.28 -9.44
CA GLU A 581 16.97 -0.43 -9.15
C GLU A 581 17.14 -1.50 -8.06
N LEU A 582 18.18 -2.34 -8.16
CA LEU A 582 18.44 -3.41 -7.20
C LEU A 582 18.68 -2.83 -5.80
N ASN A 583 19.39 -1.72 -5.70
CA ASN A 583 19.64 -1.05 -4.42
C ASN A 583 18.35 -0.55 -3.76
N GLN A 584 17.36 -0.09 -4.54
CA GLN A 584 16.05 0.28 -4.01
C GLN A 584 15.21 -0.97 -3.67
N GLN A 585 15.27 -2.00 -4.52
CA GLN A 585 14.53 -3.23 -4.32
C GLN A 585 14.99 -3.96 -3.06
N ALA A 586 16.27 -4.35 -2.98
CA ALA A 586 16.74 -5.39 -2.07
C ALA A 586 17.82 -4.89 -1.10
N ILE A 587 17.68 -3.68 -0.57
CA ILE A 587 18.71 -3.08 0.30
C ILE A 587 19.04 -3.91 1.55
N GLY A 588 18.05 -4.61 2.11
CA GLY A 588 18.26 -5.50 3.26
C GLY A 588 19.15 -6.71 2.91
N LEU A 589 18.95 -7.30 1.73
CA LEU A 589 19.81 -8.36 1.21
C LEU A 589 21.24 -7.85 0.97
N LEU A 590 21.38 -6.66 0.39
CA LEU A 590 22.69 -6.05 0.14
C LEU A 590 23.43 -5.73 1.44
N SER A 591 22.71 -5.30 2.48
CA SER A 591 23.26 -5.11 3.83
C SER A 591 23.78 -6.43 4.40
N ASP A 592 22.99 -7.51 4.30
CA ASP A 592 23.39 -8.83 4.78
C ASP A 592 24.58 -9.41 4.03
N ALA A 593 24.57 -9.33 2.71
CA ALA A 593 25.65 -9.81 1.87
C ALA A 593 26.94 -9.02 2.13
N ALA A 594 26.85 -7.70 2.33
CA ALA A 594 27.99 -6.87 2.69
C ALA A 594 28.56 -7.26 4.05
N ALA A 595 27.71 -7.50 5.05
CA ALA A 595 28.10 -7.96 6.37
C ALA A 595 28.77 -9.34 6.33
N ALA A 596 28.16 -10.31 5.63
CA ALA A 596 28.71 -11.67 5.46
C ALA A 596 30.09 -11.64 4.78
N ARG A 597 30.30 -10.73 3.83
CA ARG A 597 31.58 -10.57 3.12
C ARG A 597 32.61 -9.72 3.88
N GLY A 598 32.21 -9.00 4.92
CA GLY A 598 33.05 -8.02 5.63
C GLY A 598 33.37 -6.77 4.80
N VAL A 599 32.47 -6.38 3.88
CA VAL A 599 32.65 -5.23 2.97
C VAL A 599 31.85 -4.04 3.47
N VAL A 600 32.48 -2.87 3.54
CA VAL A 600 31.78 -1.60 3.78
C VAL A 600 31.15 -1.14 2.48
N LEU A 601 29.92 -1.57 2.20
CA LEU A 601 29.20 -1.17 0.98
C LEU A 601 28.73 0.29 1.06
N PHE A 602 27.98 0.62 2.11
CA PHE A 602 27.39 1.94 2.33
C PHE A 602 28.29 2.79 3.23
N ASP A 603 28.88 3.85 2.67
CA ASP A 603 29.64 4.88 3.41
C ASP A 603 28.91 6.24 3.45
N GLY A 604 27.71 6.29 2.89
CA GLY A 604 26.81 7.43 2.86
C GLY A 604 25.48 7.07 2.17
N PRO A 605 24.53 8.01 2.06
CA PRO A 605 23.20 7.76 1.47
C PRO A 605 23.23 7.58 -0.06
N GLN A 606 24.29 8.02 -0.72
CA GLN A 606 24.48 7.89 -2.16
C GLN A 606 24.61 6.42 -2.59
N LEU A 607 24.16 6.14 -3.82
CA LEU A 607 24.34 4.82 -4.43
C LEU A 607 25.84 4.45 -4.46
N PRO A 608 26.25 3.32 -3.86
CA PRO A 608 27.65 2.89 -3.90
C PRO A 608 28.11 2.64 -5.35
N PRO A 609 29.38 2.89 -5.67
CA PRO A 609 29.89 2.55 -7.00
C PRO A 609 29.80 1.04 -7.24
N LEU A 610 29.42 0.65 -8.46
CA LEU A 610 29.23 -0.77 -8.82
C LEU A 610 30.49 -1.63 -8.55
N SER A 611 31.69 -1.05 -8.72
CA SER A 611 32.95 -1.73 -8.42
C SER A 611 33.07 -2.20 -6.98
N ARG A 612 32.49 -1.47 -6.02
CA ARG A 612 32.42 -1.83 -4.61
C ARG A 612 31.29 -2.83 -4.33
N ALA A 613 30.20 -2.75 -5.10
CA ALA A 613 29.05 -3.62 -4.96
C ALA A 613 29.29 -5.03 -5.52
N ARG A 614 30.14 -5.20 -6.54
CA ARG A 614 30.39 -6.50 -7.19
C ARG A 614 30.61 -7.68 -6.24
N PRO A 615 31.56 -7.65 -5.28
CA PRO A 615 31.73 -8.77 -4.33
C PRO A 615 30.52 -8.99 -3.42
N VAL A 616 29.69 -7.97 -3.19
CA VAL A 616 28.44 -8.08 -2.44
C VAL A 616 27.35 -8.74 -3.29
N LEU A 617 27.29 -8.46 -4.59
CA LEU A 617 26.35 -9.09 -5.52
C LEU A 617 26.60 -10.60 -5.63
N GLU A 618 27.87 -11.00 -5.72
CA GLU A 618 28.27 -12.42 -5.72
C GLU A 618 27.89 -13.11 -4.41
N GLU A 619 28.12 -12.46 -3.27
CA GLU A 619 27.71 -12.98 -1.96
C GLU A 619 26.18 -13.06 -1.82
N ALA A 620 25.44 -12.07 -2.34
CA ALA A 620 23.98 -12.09 -2.36
C ALA A 620 23.44 -13.32 -3.12
N MET A 621 24.06 -13.69 -4.25
CA MET A 621 23.73 -14.94 -4.96
C MET A 621 24.03 -16.20 -4.14
N ARG A 622 25.05 -16.18 -3.27
CA ARG A 622 25.32 -17.28 -2.33
C ARG A 622 24.25 -17.37 -1.25
N LEU A 623 23.80 -16.24 -0.68
CA LEU A 623 22.77 -16.23 0.36
C LEU A 623 21.44 -16.83 -0.12
N PHE A 624 21.08 -16.61 -1.40
CA PHE A 624 19.90 -17.23 -2.04
C PHE A 624 19.99 -18.76 -2.18
N GLY A 625 21.19 -19.36 -2.13
CA GLY A 625 21.35 -20.79 -2.32
C GLY A 625 20.81 -21.25 -3.68
N ALA A 626 19.93 -22.25 -3.69
CA ALA A 626 19.28 -22.75 -4.91
C ALA A 626 18.00 -21.96 -5.30
N ASN A 627 17.56 -20.98 -4.51
CA ASN A 627 16.39 -20.17 -4.88
C ASN A 627 16.72 -19.13 -5.96
N ARG A 628 16.75 -19.57 -7.22
CA ARG A 628 17.21 -18.75 -8.36
C ARG A 628 16.10 -18.06 -9.14
N SER A 629 14.85 -18.47 -9.04
CA SER A 629 13.80 -17.99 -9.97
C SER A 629 12.43 -17.75 -9.34
N SER A 630 12.30 -17.99 -8.02
CA SER A 630 11.04 -17.90 -7.31
C SER A 630 10.55 -16.45 -7.17
N THR A 631 9.23 -16.29 -7.10
CA THR A 631 8.58 -15.06 -6.63
C THR A 631 8.53 -14.98 -5.10
N LEU A 632 8.86 -16.06 -4.40
CA LEU A 632 9.19 -16.09 -2.97
C LEU A 632 10.72 -15.97 -2.85
N MET A 633 11.24 -14.75 -2.87
CA MET A 633 12.68 -14.47 -2.91
C MET A 633 13.31 -14.66 -1.53
N ILE A 634 13.43 -15.92 -1.10
CA ILE A 634 13.97 -16.33 0.19
C ILE A 634 15.48 -16.47 0.11
N TYR A 635 16.19 -15.93 1.11
CA TYR A 635 17.62 -16.13 1.32
C TYR A 635 17.87 -16.38 2.81
N PHE A 636 19.05 -16.89 3.18
CA PHE A 636 19.44 -16.90 4.60
C PHE A 636 20.67 -16.04 4.85
N ALA A 637 20.55 -15.20 5.88
CA ALA A 637 21.67 -14.48 6.49
C ALA A 637 22.10 -15.27 7.75
N GLY A 638 23.18 -16.05 7.62
CA GLY A 638 23.49 -17.09 8.60
C GLY A 638 22.37 -18.14 8.64
N GLU A 639 21.85 -18.42 9.83
CA GLU A 639 20.70 -19.33 10.04
C GLU A 639 19.34 -18.64 9.90
N ARG A 640 19.30 -17.31 9.71
CA ARG A 640 18.03 -16.56 9.70
C ARG A 640 17.45 -16.49 8.29
N LEU A 641 16.24 -17.02 8.15
CA LEU A 641 15.46 -16.95 6.92
C LEU A 641 14.92 -15.52 6.70
N ARG A 642 15.22 -14.95 5.54
CA ARG A 642 14.79 -13.60 5.13
C ARG A 642 14.18 -13.62 3.74
N PHE A 643 13.48 -12.55 3.40
CA PHE A 643 12.91 -12.35 2.08
C PHE A 643 13.40 -11.04 1.49
N ALA A 644 13.68 -11.04 0.19
CA ALA A 644 13.74 -9.82 -0.58
C ALA A 644 12.31 -9.40 -1.01
N PRO A 645 12.00 -8.10 -1.00
CA PRO A 645 10.68 -7.60 -1.35
C PRO A 645 10.41 -7.65 -2.85
N HIS A 646 9.12 -7.64 -3.21
CA HIS A 646 8.66 -7.58 -4.60
C HIS A 646 9.00 -6.24 -5.26
N TRP A 647 9.04 -6.21 -6.59
CA TRP A 647 9.36 -5.00 -7.36
C TRP A 647 8.47 -4.85 -8.60
N PRO A 648 8.01 -3.62 -8.94
CA PRO A 648 8.23 -2.37 -8.22
C PRO A 648 7.54 -2.34 -6.85
N HIS A 649 8.12 -1.60 -5.89
CA HIS A 649 7.56 -1.46 -4.56
C HIS A 649 6.22 -0.72 -4.62
N ALA A 650 5.22 -1.21 -3.88
CA ALA A 650 4.00 -0.46 -3.62
C ALA A 650 4.15 0.25 -2.27
N GLY A 651 4.43 1.55 -2.28
CA GLY A 651 4.56 2.38 -1.08
C GLY A 651 5.97 2.90 -0.81
N ARG A 652 6.22 3.32 0.44
CA ARG A 652 7.45 3.95 0.91
C ARG A 652 8.62 2.95 0.90
N LEU A 653 9.77 3.35 0.34
CA LEU A 653 11.01 2.58 0.42
C LEU A 653 11.56 2.57 1.86
N PRO A 654 12.43 1.60 2.23
CA PRO A 654 12.93 1.45 3.61
C PRO A 654 13.59 2.70 4.21
N HIS A 655 14.00 3.66 3.38
CA HIS A 655 14.81 4.81 3.78
C HIS A 655 14.28 6.17 3.31
N ASP A 656 13.04 6.24 2.81
CA ASP A 656 12.42 7.54 2.51
C ASP A 656 12.13 8.36 3.79
N GLY A 657 12.31 7.77 4.98
CA GLY A 657 12.11 8.39 6.29
C GLY A 657 13.33 8.55 7.15
N ASP A 658 14.53 8.40 6.56
CA ASP A 658 15.78 8.56 7.29
C ASP A 658 15.89 9.95 7.95
N GLY A 659 15.35 11.00 7.32
CA GLY A 659 15.29 12.36 7.89
C GLY A 659 14.49 12.39 9.21
N ASP A 660 13.22 11.98 9.15
CA ASP A 660 12.33 11.90 10.31
C ASP A 660 12.92 11.02 11.42
N ASP A 661 13.58 9.93 11.05
CA ASP A 661 14.26 9.02 11.97
C ASP A 661 15.43 9.70 12.69
N LEU A 662 16.27 10.44 11.97
CA LEU A 662 17.39 11.18 12.56
C LEU A 662 16.90 12.26 13.51
N ASP A 663 15.82 12.93 13.15
CA ASP A 663 15.21 13.98 13.94
C ASP A 663 14.59 13.45 15.25
N ARG A 664 13.85 12.32 15.17
CA ARG A 664 13.37 11.60 16.38
C ARG A 664 14.52 11.08 17.26
N THR A 665 15.61 10.65 16.62
CA THR A 665 16.82 10.19 17.32
C THR A 665 17.51 11.35 18.05
N GLU A 666 17.62 12.51 17.40
CA GLU A 666 18.14 13.73 18.02
C GLU A 666 17.31 14.14 19.24
N ALA A 667 15.98 14.16 19.10
CA ALA A 667 15.08 14.49 20.21
C ALA A 667 15.30 13.55 21.41
N THR A 668 15.46 12.25 21.14
CA THR A 668 15.76 11.26 22.18
C THR A 668 17.11 11.54 22.86
N LEU A 669 18.14 11.89 22.09
CA LEU A 669 19.47 12.25 22.62
C LEU A 669 19.46 13.54 23.45
N ARG A 670 18.78 14.58 22.97
CA ARG A 670 18.64 15.86 23.69
C ARG A 670 17.96 15.66 25.05
N SER A 671 16.92 14.82 25.09
CA SER A 671 16.26 14.39 26.33
C SER A 671 17.22 13.68 27.28
N MET A 672 18.02 12.71 26.79
CA MET A 672 19.03 12.01 27.59
C MET A 672 20.10 12.95 28.19
N LEU A 673 20.40 14.05 27.50
CA LEU A 673 21.41 15.03 27.90
C LEU A 673 20.86 16.16 28.80
N ARG A 674 19.53 16.21 29.01
CA ARG A 674 18.84 17.31 29.72
C ARG A 674 19.17 18.69 29.13
N LEU A 675 19.39 18.76 27.82
CA LEU A 675 19.59 20.02 27.11
C LEU A 675 18.22 20.67 26.92
N GLY A 676 17.87 21.62 27.79
CA GLY A 676 16.65 22.42 27.68
C GLY A 676 16.89 23.69 26.88
N GLY A 677 16.21 23.83 25.72
CA GLY A 677 16.18 25.07 24.94
C GLY A 677 15.73 24.87 23.48
N ARG A 678 14.53 25.39 23.17
CA ARG A 678 13.87 25.56 21.86
C ARG A 678 13.80 24.35 20.90
N ARG A 679 12.59 23.76 20.84
CA ARG A 679 12.11 22.86 19.77
C ARG A 679 12.44 23.47 18.39
N ALA A 680 13.13 22.71 17.54
CA ALA A 680 12.84 22.70 16.11
C ALA A 680 11.69 21.70 15.92
N PRO A 681 10.66 21.99 15.13
CA PRO A 681 9.52 21.10 14.98
C PRO A 681 9.97 19.88 14.16
N VAL A 682 10.08 18.75 14.84
CA VAL A 682 10.17 17.43 14.22
C VAL A 682 8.76 16.89 14.27
N VAL A 683 8.13 16.76 13.10
CA VAL A 683 6.76 16.28 12.96
C VAL A 683 6.72 14.81 13.39
N ALA A 684 6.12 14.56 14.54
CA ALA A 684 5.71 13.23 14.95
C ALA A 684 4.45 12.85 14.16
N ALA A 685 4.37 11.59 13.72
CA ALA A 685 3.10 11.03 13.26
C ALA A 685 2.12 10.99 14.45
N PRO A 686 0.91 11.56 14.35
CA PRO A 686 -0.07 11.43 15.41
C PRO A 686 -0.81 10.09 15.30
N THR A 687 -0.68 9.27 16.33
CA THR A 687 -1.69 8.28 16.71
C THR A 687 -2.35 8.74 18.01
N ALA A 688 -3.65 9.07 17.92
CA ALA A 688 -4.53 9.51 19.02
C ALA A 688 -4.19 10.89 19.65
N PRO A 689 -5.18 11.63 20.22
CA PRO A 689 -5.04 13.06 20.47
C PRO A 689 -4.00 13.36 21.55
N GLU A 690 -3.08 14.28 21.25
CA GLU A 690 -2.08 14.79 22.19
C GLU A 690 -2.76 15.52 23.37
N PRO A 691 -2.13 15.56 24.56
CA PRO A 691 -2.65 16.34 25.68
C PRO A 691 -2.77 17.82 25.30
N VAL A 692 -3.84 18.47 25.77
CA VAL A 692 -4.24 19.88 25.47
C VAL A 692 -3.07 20.88 25.57
N ASP A 693 -2.14 20.68 26.50
CA ASP A 693 -0.96 21.55 26.71
C ASP A 693 0.06 21.52 25.56
N ASP A 694 0.12 20.45 24.76
CA ASP A 694 1.06 20.36 23.62
C ASP A 694 0.53 21.14 22.40
N LEU A 695 -0.79 21.10 22.16
CA LEU A 695 -1.45 21.82 21.07
C LEU A 695 -1.34 23.34 21.21
N THR A 696 -1.55 23.85 22.44
CA THR A 696 -1.39 25.29 22.72
C THR A 696 0.03 25.74 22.42
N ARG A 697 1.05 24.92 22.77
CA ARG A 697 2.45 25.25 22.51
C ARG A 697 2.75 25.27 21.03
N GLU A 698 2.31 24.26 20.28
CA GLU A 698 2.55 24.18 18.83
C GLU A 698 1.90 25.36 18.09
N LEU A 699 0.64 25.68 18.41
CA LEU A 699 -0.04 26.85 17.84
C LEU A 699 0.65 28.17 18.20
N ARG A 700 1.16 28.31 19.44
CA ARG A 700 1.91 29.50 19.88
C ARG A 700 3.25 29.65 19.18
N ASP A 701 4.01 28.56 19.09
CA ASP A 701 5.41 28.58 18.63
C ASP A 701 5.51 28.51 17.10
N HIS A 702 4.52 27.95 16.41
CA HIS A 702 4.56 27.73 14.97
C HIS A 702 3.40 28.39 14.20
N GLY A 703 2.37 28.88 14.89
CA GLY A 703 1.18 29.47 14.27
C GLY A 703 0.26 28.46 13.58
N HIS A 704 0.60 27.17 13.60
CA HIS A 704 -0.15 26.09 12.96
C HIS A 704 0.17 24.72 13.60
N LEU A 705 -0.67 23.73 13.31
CA LEU A 705 -0.42 22.30 13.56
C LEU A 705 -0.15 21.61 12.22
N THR A 706 0.73 20.60 12.21
CA THR A 706 1.00 19.77 11.02
C THR A 706 0.53 18.33 11.25
N LEU A 707 -0.24 17.79 10.31
CA LEU A 707 -0.71 16.41 10.31
C LEU A 707 -0.20 15.72 9.04
N CYS A 708 0.81 14.87 9.16
CA CYS A 708 1.35 14.16 8.00
C CYS A 708 0.45 13.02 7.54
N GLY A 709 0.18 12.95 6.23
CA GLY A 709 -0.63 11.90 5.61
C GLY A 709 -2.05 11.76 6.18
N ALA A 710 -2.61 12.83 6.74
CA ALA A 710 -3.92 12.82 7.38
C ALA A 710 -5.08 12.73 6.38
N VAL A 711 -4.84 13.08 5.11
CA VAL A 711 -5.76 12.81 4.00
C VAL A 711 -5.31 11.52 3.31
N PRO A 712 -6.17 10.49 3.19
CA PRO A 712 -5.82 9.27 2.48
C PRO A 712 -5.42 9.53 1.02
N ALA A 713 -4.38 8.87 0.52
CA ALA A 713 -3.91 9.04 -0.86
C ALA A 713 -5.02 8.79 -1.90
N ALA A 714 -5.91 7.82 -1.64
CA ALA A 714 -7.07 7.56 -2.49
C ALA A 714 -8.05 8.73 -2.55
N LEU A 715 -8.19 9.48 -1.45
CA LEU A 715 -9.02 10.68 -1.37
C LEU A 715 -8.36 11.85 -2.11
N CYS A 716 -7.05 12.07 -1.94
CA CYS A 716 -6.31 13.06 -2.73
C CYS A 716 -6.46 12.82 -4.24
N GLU A 717 -6.27 11.57 -4.68
CA GLU A 717 -6.42 11.17 -6.07
C GLU A 717 -7.87 11.35 -6.58
N ARG A 718 -8.87 10.98 -5.77
CA ARG A 718 -10.29 11.19 -6.08
C ARG A 718 -10.59 12.66 -6.32
N ILE A 719 -10.15 13.55 -5.43
CA ILE A 719 -10.39 14.99 -5.50
C ILE A 719 -9.70 15.61 -6.73
N ARG A 720 -8.45 15.23 -7.02
CA ARG A 720 -7.74 15.71 -8.23
C ARG A 720 -8.44 15.26 -9.51
N ARG A 721 -8.83 13.98 -9.60
CA ARG A 721 -9.54 13.43 -10.75
C ARG A 721 -10.91 14.08 -10.94
N SER A 722 -11.65 14.28 -9.85
CA SER A 722 -12.95 14.97 -9.86
C SER A 722 -12.78 16.41 -10.35
N THR A 723 -11.77 17.13 -9.87
CA THR A 723 -11.43 18.49 -10.32
C THR A 723 -11.15 18.56 -11.81
N LEU A 724 -10.29 17.68 -12.34
CA LEU A 724 -9.99 17.62 -13.78
C LEU A 724 -11.24 17.29 -14.62
N ARG A 725 -12.06 16.34 -14.17
CA ARG A 725 -13.34 16.01 -14.83
C ARG A 725 -14.23 17.24 -14.93
N ARG A 726 -14.39 17.98 -13.84
CA ARG A 726 -15.29 19.14 -13.75
C ARG A 726 -14.84 20.31 -14.62
N LEU A 727 -13.53 20.57 -14.67
CA LEU A 727 -12.93 21.56 -15.57
C LEU A 727 -13.19 21.21 -17.05
N ARG A 728 -13.26 19.93 -17.40
CA ARG A 728 -13.54 19.47 -18.77
C ARG A 728 -15.03 19.48 -19.14
N VAL A 729 -15.90 19.09 -18.21
CA VAL A 729 -17.33 18.87 -18.50
C VAL A 729 -18.12 20.17 -18.45
N ALA A 730 -17.98 20.94 -17.37
CA ALA A 730 -18.78 22.14 -17.13
C ALA A 730 -17.99 23.20 -16.34
N PRO A 731 -16.86 23.71 -16.88
CA PRO A 731 -16.02 24.68 -16.20
C PRO A 731 -16.79 25.94 -15.76
N GLU A 732 -17.78 26.35 -16.56
CA GLU A 732 -18.63 27.50 -16.26
C GLU A 732 -19.43 27.38 -14.95
N LYS A 733 -19.64 26.16 -14.44
CA LYS A 733 -20.35 25.90 -13.18
C LYS A 733 -19.44 25.77 -11.96
N VAL A 734 -18.14 25.53 -12.18
CA VAL A 734 -17.21 25.16 -11.10
C VAL A 734 -16.09 26.18 -10.89
N LEU A 735 -15.84 27.09 -11.85
CA LEU A 735 -14.89 28.17 -11.66
C LEU A 735 -15.49 29.25 -10.75
N LYS A 736 -14.76 29.62 -9.68
CA LYS A 736 -15.22 30.56 -8.66
C LYS A 736 -15.22 32.04 -9.07
N GLU A 737 -14.57 32.39 -10.18
CA GLU A 737 -14.31 33.77 -10.59
C GLU A 737 -15.30 34.32 -11.64
N PHE A 738 -15.49 35.65 -11.62
CA PHE A 738 -16.26 36.43 -12.59
C PHE A 738 -15.55 36.52 -13.95
N ASP A 739 -15.47 35.40 -14.67
CA ASP A 739 -15.45 35.33 -16.14
C ASP A 739 -15.54 33.86 -16.62
N ALA A 740 -16.36 33.03 -15.94
CA ALA A 740 -16.39 31.58 -16.13
C ALA A 740 -16.70 31.14 -17.59
N ALA A 741 -17.36 32.00 -18.38
CA ALA A 741 -17.61 31.78 -19.81
C ALA A 741 -16.36 32.02 -20.68
N ARG A 742 -15.52 33.01 -20.34
CA ARG A 742 -14.30 33.37 -21.09
C ARG A 742 -13.22 32.30 -20.97
N ASP A 743 -13.16 31.66 -19.82
CA ASP A 743 -12.11 30.72 -19.44
C ASP A 743 -12.50 29.25 -19.66
N ALA A 744 -13.73 29.00 -20.11
CA ALA A 744 -14.27 27.66 -20.28
C ALA A 744 -13.42 26.83 -21.25
N ASP A 745 -13.00 27.40 -22.38
CA ASP A 745 -12.21 26.66 -23.38
C ASP A 745 -10.79 26.33 -22.87
N ALA A 746 -10.16 27.27 -22.15
CA ALA A 746 -8.86 27.04 -21.53
C ALA A 746 -8.95 26.00 -20.40
N ALA A 747 -10.03 26.03 -19.61
CA ALA A 747 -10.30 25.03 -18.58
C ALA A 747 -10.55 23.63 -19.15
N ARG A 748 -11.25 23.52 -20.29
CA ARG A 748 -11.42 22.24 -21.00
C ARG A 748 -10.10 21.70 -21.55
N ALA A 749 -9.23 22.60 -22.01
CA ALA A 749 -7.91 22.27 -22.55
C ALA A 749 -6.82 22.06 -21.47
N PHE A 750 -7.13 22.29 -20.19
CA PHE A 750 -6.19 22.15 -19.09
C PHE A 750 -5.63 20.73 -18.99
N ASP A 751 -4.31 20.63 -19.04
CA ASP A 751 -3.56 19.42 -18.73
C ASP A 751 -2.51 19.74 -17.65
N PRO A 752 -2.62 19.18 -16.43
CA PRO A 752 -1.66 19.44 -15.37
C PRO A 752 -0.24 18.92 -15.66
N ALA A 753 -0.06 18.07 -16.67
CA ALA A 753 1.24 17.60 -17.13
C ALA A 753 1.88 18.50 -18.20
N ASP A 754 1.12 19.44 -18.78
CA ASP A 754 1.60 20.36 -19.81
C ASP A 754 1.44 21.83 -19.37
N PRO A 755 2.53 22.47 -18.90
CA PRO A 755 2.51 23.88 -18.48
C PRO A 755 2.08 24.85 -19.58
N ALA A 756 2.16 24.48 -20.87
CA ALA A 756 1.68 25.32 -21.96
C ALA A 756 0.15 25.50 -21.93
N THR A 757 -0.56 24.62 -21.22
CA THR A 757 -2.01 24.71 -21.03
C THR A 757 -2.41 25.63 -19.87
N PHE A 758 -1.47 26.17 -19.08
CA PHE A 758 -1.78 27.01 -17.92
C PHE A 758 -2.11 28.45 -18.37
N TRP A 759 -3.32 28.92 -18.06
CA TRP A 759 -3.81 30.23 -18.52
C TRP A 759 -4.05 31.25 -17.40
N ARG A 760 -4.14 30.77 -16.15
CA ARG A 760 -4.24 31.59 -14.93
C ARG A 760 -3.35 31.07 -13.84
N GLN A 761 -2.84 31.97 -13.02
CA GLN A 761 -1.92 31.63 -11.94
C GLN A 761 -2.64 30.94 -10.80
N ARG A 762 -3.82 31.43 -10.45
CA ARG A 762 -4.64 30.83 -9.43
C ARG A 762 -5.98 30.49 -10.04
N ILE A 763 -6.45 29.28 -9.74
CA ILE A 763 -7.77 28.81 -10.15
C ILE A 763 -8.43 28.17 -8.94
N ASP A 764 -9.52 28.78 -8.49
CA ASP A 764 -10.36 28.23 -7.44
C ASP A 764 -11.51 27.44 -8.10
N VAL A 765 -11.54 26.13 -7.87
CA VAL A 765 -12.52 25.18 -8.43
C VAL A 765 -13.45 24.68 -7.33
N TYR A 766 -14.75 24.90 -7.48
CA TYR A 766 -15.77 24.46 -6.54
C TYR A 766 -15.94 22.95 -6.53
N GLY A 767 -16.06 22.40 -5.31
CA GLY A 767 -16.52 21.06 -4.94
C GLY A 767 -17.97 20.81 -5.38
N ASP A 768 -18.27 19.60 -5.87
CA ASP A 768 -19.64 19.10 -6.06
C ASP A 768 -20.01 18.04 -5.00
N ALA A 769 -19.03 17.56 -4.24
CA ALA A 769 -19.19 16.66 -3.10
C ALA A 769 -18.76 17.32 -1.78
N SER A 770 -19.20 16.73 -0.68
CA SER A 770 -18.79 17.11 0.67
C SER A 770 -18.09 15.95 1.37
N ILE A 771 -16.97 16.24 2.01
CA ILE A 771 -16.17 15.33 2.82
C ILE A 771 -16.65 15.42 4.25
N ASP A 772 -17.02 14.29 4.82
CA ASP A 772 -17.35 14.19 6.24
C ASP A 772 -16.07 14.06 7.08
N LEU A 773 -15.81 15.04 7.96
CA LEU A 773 -14.54 15.06 8.69
C LEU A 773 -14.39 13.87 9.64
N ALA A 774 -15.46 13.48 10.33
CA ALA A 774 -15.40 12.44 11.35
C ALA A 774 -15.15 11.06 10.74
N THR A 775 -15.68 10.81 9.53
CA THR A 775 -15.63 9.49 8.90
C THR A 775 -14.58 9.38 7.79
N GLU A 776 -14.37 10.43 6.99
CA GLU A 776 -13.42 10.42 5.88
C GLU A 776 -12.05 11.02 6.23
N LEU A 777 -11.99 11.95 7.21
CA LEU A 777 -10.75 12.59 7.68
C LEU A 777 -10.58 12.53 9.22
N PRO A 778 -10.66 11.35 9.84
CA PRO A 778 -10.75 11.21 11.30
C PRO A 778 -9.56 11.83 12.06
N ALA A 779 -8.36 11.83 11.48
CA ALA A 779 -7.19 12.48 12.06
C ALA A 779 -7.33 14.02 12.06
N VAL A 780 -7.85 14.59 10.98
CA VAL A 780 -8.14 16.03 10.89
C VAL A 780 -9.26 16.40 11.86
N TRP A 781 -10.32 15.60 11.94
CA TRP A 781 -11.41 15.82 12.88
C TRP A 781 -10.95 15.77 14.34
N ALA A 782 -10.12 14.79 14.71
CA ALA A 782 -9.56 14.70 16.05
C ALA A 782 -8.71 15.92 16.40
N ALA A 783 -7.86 16.38 15.48
CA ALA A 783 -7.02 17.56 15.70
C ALA A 783 -7.86 18.85 15.81
N VAL A 784 -8.84 19.05 14.92
CA VAL A 784 -9.74 20.21 14.94
C VAL A 784 -10.54 20.27 16.23
N THR A 785 -11.15 19.15 16.64
CA THR A 785 -11.96 19.11 17.86
C THR A 785 -11.11 19.27 19.12
N ALA A 786 -9.89 18.72 19.16
CA ALA A 786 -8.97 18.95 20.27
C ALA A 786 -8.51 20.42 20.36
N ALA A 787 -8.14 21.02 19.24
CA ALA A 787 -7.68 22.41 19.17
C ALA A 787 -8.77 23.45 19.46
N LEU A 788 -10.04 23.11 19.18
CA LEU A 788 -11.21 23.97 19.42
C LEU A 788 -11.97 23.65 20.71
N GLY A 789 -11.45 22.73 21.53
CA GLY A 789 -11.97 22.46 22.87
C GLY A 789 -13.27 21.65 22.90
N GLY A 790 -13.46 20.74 21.95
CA GLY A 790 -14.55 19.77 21.92
C GLY A 790 -15.33 19.74 20.59
N ALA A 791 -15.86 18.57 20.23
CA ALA A 791 -16.63 18.37 18.99
C ALA A 791 -17.94 19.17 18.97
N GLU A 792 -18.55 19.36 20.13
CA GLU A 792 -19.77 20.14 20.33
C GLU A 792 -19.58 21.63 20.01
N ARG A 793 -18.35 22.14 20.12
CA ARG A 793 -18.02 23.54 19.80
C ARG A 793 -17.81 23.77 18.30
N VAL A 794 -17.50 22.72 17.54
CA VAL A 794 -17.22 22.82 16.11
C VAL A 794 -18.53 22.82 15.31
N ALA A 795 -18.69 23.82 14.45
CA ALA A 795 -19.80 23.95 13.51
C ALA A 795 -19.49 23.24 12.18
N THR A 796 -18.24 23.31 11.70
CA THR A 796 -17.80 22.61 10.49
C THR A 796 -17.59 21.13 10.76
N SER A 797 -18.57 20.29 10.45
CA SER A 797 -18.44 18.82 10.48
C SER A 797 -18.18 18.21 9.09
N ARG A 798 -18.43 19.00 8.03
CA ARG A 798 -18.22 18.63 6.64
C ARG A 798 -17.53 19.77 5.89
N ILE A 799 -16.67 19.43 4.95
CA ILE A 799 -15.97 20.41 4.08
C ILE A 799 -16.26 20.07 2.60
N GLY A 800 -16.26 21.06 1.71
CA GLY A 800 -16.42 20.80 0.28
C GLY A 800 -15.13 20.30 -0.37
N GLU A 801 -15.22 19.59 -1.49
CA GLU A 801 -14.07 19.23 -2.35
C GLU A 801 -13.57 20.42 -3.20
N ASN A 802 -13.53 21.62 -2.60
CA ASN A 802 -13.00 22.82 -3.22
C ASN A 802 -11.48 22.69 -3.38
N VAL A 803 -10.96 23.05 -4.55
CA VAL A 803 -9.53 22.96 -4.87
C VAL A 803 -9.03 24.32 -5.37
N ILE A 804 -7.88 24.72 -4.87
CA ILE A 804 -7.10 25.87 -5.30
C ILE A 804 -5.89 25.35 -6.07
N LEU A 805 -5.86 25.61 -7.37
CA LEU A 805 -4.69 25.36 -8.21
C LEU A 805 -3.80 26.60 -8.18
N ASN A 806 -2.52 26.43 -7.86
CA ASN A 806 -1.49 27.45 -8.11
C ASN A 806 -0.62 26.97 -9.27
N LEU A 807 -0.56 27.75 -10.34
CA LEU A 807 -0.03 27.46 -11.67
C LEU A 807 0.97 28.52 -12.10
N VAL A 808 1.44 28.44 -13.35
CA VAL A 808 2.44 29.34 -13.93
C VAL A 808 2.01 29.90 -15.31
N PRO A 809 1.29 31.03 -15.38
CA PRO A 809 1.15 31.79 -16.62
C PRO A 809 1.82 33.15 -16.55
N ALA A 810 2.23 33.65 -17.71
CA ALA A 810 2.75 35.00 -17.87
C ALA A 810 1.64 36.07 -17.68
N PRO A 811 1.94 37.26 -17.15
CA PRO A 811 3.25 37.72 -16.70
C PRO A 811 3.63 37.19 -15.31
N GLN A 812 4.93 36.94 -15.15
CA GLN A 812 5.57 36.35 -13.98
C GLN A 812 5.36 37.24 -12.75
N TRP A 813 4.98 36.64 -11.61
CA TRP A 813 5.20 37.29 -10.31
C TRP A 813 6.69 37.62 -10.16
N THR A 814 6.99 38.62 -9.33
CA THR A 814 8.37 38.93 -8.97
C THR A 814 9.02 37.68 -8.35
N ASP A 815 10.33 37.52 -8.50
CA ASP A 815 11.13 36.50 -7.78
C ASP A 815 11.15 36.75 -6.25
N GLU A 816 10.38 37.73 -5.76
CA GLU A 816 10.32 38.14 -4.38
C GLU A 816 9.36 37.22 -3.61
N LEU A 817 9.93 36.41 -2.72
CA LEU A 817 9.17 35.53 -1.83
C LEU A 817 8.49 36.34 -0.73
N PRO A 818 7.35 35.87 -0.18
CA PRO A 818 6.66 36.56 0.90
C PRO A 818 7.54 36.79 2.14
N GLY A 819 7.87 38.06 2.39
CA GLY A 819 8.65 38.53 3.52
C GLY A 819 7.97 39.71 4.25
N PRO A 820 8.69 40.41 5.15
CA PRO A 820 8.15 41.56 5.87
C PRO A 820 7.65 42.66 4.93
N GLY A 821 6.37 43.02 5.03
CA GLY A 821 5.77 44.07 4.20
C GLY A 821 5.31 43.64 2.81
N PHE A 822 5.40 42.34 2.48
CA PHE A 822 4.96 41.81 1.19
C PHE A 822 3.44 41.98 1.01
N GLU A 823 3.04 42.41 -0.19
CA GLU A 823 1.62 42.56 -0.55
C GLU A 823 1.00 41.16 -0.74
N GLY A 824 0.05 40.79 0.11
CA GLY A 824 -0.64 39.49 0.04
C GLY A 824 -0.80 38.75 1.37
N TRP A 825 -0.14 39.20 2.44
CA TRP A 825 -0.42 38.70 3.79
C TRP A 825 -1.87 38.96 4.18
N HIS A 826 -2.59 37.92 4.59
CA HIS A 826 -3.97 38.01 5.04
C HIS A 826 -4.29 36.97 6.11
N VAL A 827 -5.47 37.10 6.70
CA VAL A 827 -6.17 36.04 7.45
C VAL A 827 -7.41 35.66 6.68
N ASP A 828 -7.83 34.40 6.77
CA ASP A 828 -8.96 33.90 6.00
C ASP A 828 -10.27 34.05 6.77
N ASP A 829 -11.28 34.54 6.07
CA ASP A 829 -12.65 34.79 6.56
C ASP A 829 -12.72 35.55 7.92
N PRO A 830 -12.06 36.71 8.05
CA PRO A 830 -12.22 37.55 9.23
C PRO A 830 -13.64 38.12 9.29
N PRO A 831 -14.18 38.42 10.48
CA PRO A 831 -15.42 39.18 10.60
C PRO A 831 -15.30 40.54 9.88
N GLU A 832 -16.39 41.02 9.26
CA GLU A 832 -16.46 42.33 8.55
C GLU A 832 -15.89 43.49 9.37
N ARG A 833 -16.06 43.42 10.70
CA ARG A 833 -15.37 44.27 11.66
C ARG A 833 -14.67 43.39 12.69
N ALA A 834 -13.40 43.11 12.43
CA ALA A 834 -12.62 42.13 13.16
C ALA A 834 -12.35 42.61 14.59
N ARG A 835 -12.88 41.88 15.57
CA ARG A 835 -12.62 42.05 17.00
C ARG A 835 -12.29 40.69 17.59
N LEU A 836 -11.59 40.69 18.72
CA LEU A 836 -11.27 39.46 19.44
C LEU A 836 -12.54 38.72 19.90
N ASP A 837 -13.61 39.43 20.25
CA ASP A 837 -14.86 38.84 20.75
C ASP A 837 -15.85 38.38 19.66
N SER A 838 -15.55 38.62 18.38
CA SER A 838 -16.46 38.33 17.25
C SER A 838 -15.99 37.19 16.35
N TRP A 839 -14.86 36.56 16.67
CA TRP A 839 -14.20 35.60 15.79
C TRP A 839 -14.88 34.23 15.79
N ARG A 840 -15.32 33.76 14.61
CA ARG A 840 -15.99 32.45 14.45
C ARG A 840 -15.20 31.43 13.63
N ASN A 841 -14.25 31.87 12.81
CA ASN A 841 -13.33 30.96 12.15
C ASN A 841 -12.32 30.42 13.17
N GLY A 842 -12.43 29.15 13.54
CA GLY A 842 -11.63 28.54 14.60
C GLY A 842 -10.25 28.11 14.13
N LEU A 843 -10.12 27.59 12.92
CA LEU A 843 -8.87 27.16 12.29
C LEU A 843 -8.99 27.29 10.77
N VAL A 844 -7.86 27.56 10.11
CA VAL A 844 -7.74 27.53 8.64
C VAL A 844 -7.01 26.25 8.23
N GLY A 845 -7.61 25.42 7.39
CA GLY A 845 -7.01 24.17 6.94
C GLY A 845 -6.31 24.31 5.60
N LEU A 846 -5.12 23.72 5.44
CA LEU A 846 -4.41 23.60 4.17
C LEU A 846 -4.14 22.11 3.91
N LEU A 847 -4.94 21.47 3.07
CA LEU A 847 -4.80 20.06 2.72
C LEU A 847 -4.04 19.95 1.40
N LEU A 848 -2.84 19.36 1.43
CA LEU A 848 -2.06 19.11 0.22
C LEU A 848 -2.66 17.90 -0.53
N LEU A 849 -3.12 18.11 -1.75
CA LEU A 849 -3.72 17.06 -2.58
C LEU A 849 -2.71 16.41 -3.54
N ASP A 850 -1.50 16.96 -3.59
CA ASP A 850 -0.35 16.45 -4.32
C ASP A 850 0.93 16.84 -3.57
N ASP A 851 2.07 16.27 -3.97
CA ASP A 851 3.37 16.65 -3.43
C ASP A 851 3.68 18.11 -3.79
N VAL A 852 4.00 18.90 -2.77
CA VAL A 852 4.44 20.29 -2.94
C VAL A 852 5.87 20.40 -2.46
N ALA A 853 6.80 20.57 -3.38
CA ALA A 853 8.21 20.80 -3.08
C ALA A 853 8.46 22.26 -2.65
N PRO A 854 9.58 22.56 -1.96
CA PRO A 854 10.01 23.93 -1.72
C PRO A 854 10.10 24.73 -3.03
N GLY A 855 9.56 25.94 -3.04
CA GLY A 855 9.50 26.79 -4.23
C GLY A 855 8.48 26.33 -5.29
N ALA A 856 7.59 25.38 -4.97
CA ALA A 856 6.50 24.95 -5.87
C ALA A 856 5.16 25.64 -5.55
N GLY A 857 5.21 26.90 -5.09
CA GLY A 857 4.03 27.72 -4.84
C GLY A 857 3.29 27.43 -3.53
N ALA A 858 3.93 26.77 -2.55
CA ALA A 858 3.34 26.49 -1.24
C ALA A 858 2.90 27.78 -0.52
N THR A 859 1.89 27.67 0.34
CA THR A 859 1.43 28.81 1.14
C THR A 859 2.52 29.22 2.12
N TYR A 860 2.81 30.52 2.19
CA TYR A 860 3.74 31.07 3.18
C TYR A 860 2.99 31.46 4.45
N LEU A 861 3.61 31.21 5.60
CA LEU A 861 3.08 31.52 6.92
C LEU A 861 4.06 32.43 7.67
N ALA A 862 3.58 33.54 8.21
CA ALA A 862 4.30 34.29 9.22
C ALA A 862 4.06 33.60 10.57
N ALA A 863 4.93 32.66 10.94
CA ALA A 863 4.75 31.75 12.07
C ALA A 863 4.67 32.45 13.43
N ASP A 864 5.21 33.67 13.53
CA ASP A 864 5.17 34.53 14.73
C ASP A 864 4.11 35.64 14.66
N SER A 865 3.14 35.57 13.73
CA SER A 865 2.12 36.61 13.53
C SER A 865 0.96 36.58 14.52
N VAL A 866 0.62 35.43 15.12
CA VAL A 866 -0.53 35.32 16.05
C VAL A 866 -0.45 36.35 17.19
N PRO A 867 0.69 36.52 17.88
CA PRO A 867 0.81 37.56 18.91
C PRO A 867 0.71 39.00 18.38
N VAL A 868 1.18 39.24 17.15
CA VAL A 868 1.15 40.56 16.51
C VAL A 868 -0.29 40.95 16.22
N VAL A 869 -1.04 40.07 15.56
CA VAL A 869 -2.44 40.28 15.21
C VAL A 869 -3.30 40.40 16.47
N ALA A 870 -3.11 39.52 17.46
CA ALA A 870 -3.85 39.55 18.71
C ALA A 870 -3.69 40.89 19.45
N ARG A 871 -2.46 41.40 19.59
CA ARG A 871 -2.20 42.70 20.26
C ARG A 871 -2.74 43.87 19.46
N ALA A 872 -2.64 43.82 18.13
CA ALA A 872 -3.16 44.88 17.27
C ALA A 872 -4.69 44.98 17.35
N LEU A 873 -5.39 43.83 17.42
CA LEU A 873 -6.83 43.79 17.64
C LEU A 873 -7.22 44.21 19.05
N ALA A 874 -6.47 43.80 20.08
CA ALA A 874 -6.71 44.22 21.46
C ALA A 874 -6.55 45.75 21.65
N ALA A 875 -5.62 46.37 20.93
CA ALA A 875 -5.40 47.81 20.96
C ALA A 875 -6.50 48.62 20.23
N ARG A 876 -7.37 47.94 19.46
CA ARG A 876 -8.44 48.54 18.65
C ARG A 876 -9.77 47.84 18.93
N PRO A 877 -10.34 47.99 20.14
CA PRO A 877 -11.61 47.34 20.51
C PRO A 877 -12.80 47.80 19.66
N GLU A 878 -12.69 48.96 19.00
CA GLU A 878 -13.62 49.40 17.97
C GLU A 878 -13.62 48.50 16.74
N GLY A 879 -12.64 47.61 16.56
CA GLY A 879 -12.52 46.65 15.47
C GLY A 879 -11.79 47.17 14.24
N VAL A 880 -11.17 46.26 13.51
CA VAL A 880 -10.31 46.53 12.34
C VAL A 880 -10.94 45.94 11.09
N ASP A 881 -10.90 46.66 9.98
CA ASP A 881 -11.24 46.09 8.66
C ASP A 881 -10.05 45.31 8.13
N LEU A 882 -10.15 43.98 8.13
CA LEU A 882 -9.10 43.08 7.65
C LEU A 882 -9.33 42.61 6.20
N THR A 883 -10.29 43.21 5.50
CA THR A 883 -10.61 42.83 4.12
C THR A 883 -9.65 43.44 3.09
N GLY A 884 -8.85 44.45 3.49
CA GLY A 884 -7.79 45.05 2.67
C GLY A 884 -6.39 44.47 2.91
N PHE A 885 -5.59 44.32 1.84
CA PHE A 885 -4.24 43.72 1.89
C PHE A 885 -3.18 44.58 2.61
N ASP A 886 -3.42 45.89 2.78
CA ASP A 886 -2.44 46.83 3.35
C ASP A 886 -2.10 46.54 4.82
N ILE A 887 -3.08 46.08 5.61
CA ILE A 887 -2.90 45.83 7.05
C ILE A 887 -2.08 44.57 7.30
N GLY A 888 -2.30 43.51 6.52
CA GLY A 888 -1.49 42.29 6.63
C GLY A 888 -0.03 42.55 6.29
N ALA A 889 0.22 43.34 5.23
CA ALA A 889 1.57 43.81 4.89
C ALA A 889 2.18 44.62 6.04
N GLU A 890 1.46 45.59 6.62
CA GLU A 890 1.94 46.38 7.77
C GLU A 890 2.31 45.49 8.97
N TRP A 891 1.43 44.57 9.38
CA TRP A 891 1.65 43.71 10.54
C TRP A 891 2.75 42.69 10.33
N SER A 892 2.90 42.18 9.11
CA SER A 892 4.00 41.27 8.76
C SER A 892 5.38 41.92 8.95
N ARG A 893 5.51 43.26 8.94
CA ARG A 893 6.78 43.96 9.25
C ARG A 893 7.28 43.74 10.68
N SER A 894 6.39 43.36 11.58
CA SER A 894 6.73 43.00 12.97
C SER A 894 7.00 41.50 13.15
N CYS A 895 6.87 40.71 12.09
CA CYS A 895 7.15 39.28 12.07
C CYS A 895 8.57 39.04 11.56
N THR A 896 9.20 37.97 12.05
CA THR A 896 10.58 37.59 11.71
C THR A 896 10.69 36.17 11.18
N ARG A 897 9.64 35.35 11.30
CA ARG A 897 9.65 33.94 10.94
C ARG A 897 8.65 33.64 9.83
N PHE A 898 9.15 33.59 8.61
CA PHE A 898 8.37 33.27 7.42
C PHE A 898 8.70 31.84 6.98
N VAL A 899 7.69 30.99 6.90
CA VAL A 899 7.83 29.55 6.64
C VAL A 899 7.00 29.19 5.43
N GLU A 900 7.60 28.47 4.48
CA GLU A 900 6.88 27.87 3.36
C GLU A 900 6.25 26.53 3.81
N LEU A 901 4.93 26.40 3.70
CA LEU A 901 4.20 25.20 4.11
C LEU A 901 4.13 24.18 2.96
N HIS A 902 5.22 23.44 2.77
CA HIS A 902 5.39 22.42 1.74
C HIS A 902 5.41 21.01 2.35
N GLY A 903 5.12 19.96 1.58
CA GLY A 903 4.94 18.60 2.11
C GLY A 903 4.51 17.58 1.06
N ALA A 904 4.22 16.36 1.50
CA ALA A 904 3.74 15.28 0.65
C ALA A 904 2.22 15.37 0.44
N ALA A 905 1.74 14.71 -0.62
CA ALA A 905 0.31 14.52 -0.84
C ALA A 905 -0.34 13.88 0.40
N GLY A 906 -1.35 14.55 0.92
CA GLY A 906 -2.13 14.15 2.08
C GLY A 906 -1.71 14.77 3.41
N ASP A 907 -0.64 15.56 3.44
CA ASP A 907 -0.31 16.38 4.60
C ASP A 907 -1.33 17.52 4.78
N VAL A 908 -1.59 17.88 6.04
CA VAL A 908 -2.54 18.93 6.43
C VAL A 908 -1.90 19.90 7.40
N PHE A 909 -2.01 21.20 7.12
CA PHE A 909 -1.68 22.25 8.07
C PHE A 909 -2.95 22.88 8.63
N LEU A 910 -3.09 22.96 9.95
CA LEU A 910 -4.20 23.65 10.62
C LEU A 910 -3.65 24.93 11.26
N LEU A 911 -3.88 26.06 10.61
CA LEU A 911 -3.37 27.37 11.01
C LEU A 911 -4.26 27.96 12.10
N HIS A 912 -3.63 28.65 13.05
CA HIS A 912 -4.33 29.50 13.99
C HIS A 912 -5.11 30.58 13.22
N PRO A 913 -6.34 30.95 13.61
CA PRO A 913 -7.20 31.83 12.81
C PRO A 913 -6.70 33.28 12.71
N LEU A 914 -5.78 33.66 13.60
CA LEU A 914 -5.06 34.95 13.57
C LEU A 914 -3.69 34.87 12.88
N ALA A 915 -3.32 33.74 12.28
CA ALA A 915 -2.02 33.60 11.63
C ALA A 915 -2.04 34.20 10.21
N LEU A 916 -1.17 35.17 9.97
CA LEU A 916 -0.97 35.77 8.66
C LEU A 916 -0.33 34.76 7.72
N HIS A 917 -0.97 34.55 6.58
CA HIS A 917 -0.47 33.69 5.51
C HIS A 917 -0.62 34.38 4.15
N SER A 918 0.12 33.91 3.15
CA SER A 918 0.13 34.47 1.80
C SER A 918 0.28 33.37 0.76
N ALA A 919 -0.33 33.60 -0.41
CA ALA A 919 0.04 32.85 -1.60
C ALA A 919 1.47 33.25 -2.03
N SER A 920 2.15 32.34 -2.73
CA SER A 920 3.49 32.57 -3.25
C SER A 920 3.55 32.32 -4.76
N PRO A 921 4.54 32.91 -5.45
CA PRO A 921 4.87 32.53 -6.82
C PRO A 921 5.12 31.02 -6.92
N ASN A 922 4.68 30.41 -8.01
CA ASN A 922 5.00 29.02 -8.33
C ASN A 922 5.94 28.96 -9.55
N PRO A 923 7.27 29.12 -9.42
CA PRO A 923 8.18 29.03 -10.56
C PRO A 923 8.42 27.59 -11.04
N SER A 924 7.91 26.56 -10.33
CA SER A 924 8.31 25.16 -10.54
C SER A 924 7.82 24.53 -11.85
N GLY A 925 6.81 25.14 -12.50
CA GLY A 925 6.12 24.54 -13.65
C GLY A 925 5.21 23.36 -13.29
N LYS A 926 5.11 22.99 -12.01
CA LYS A 926 4.19 21.94 -11.52
C LYS A 926 2.94 22.57 -10.92
N VAL A 927 1.79 21.91 -11.09
CA VAL A 927 0.53 22.33 -10.45
C VAL A 927 0.61 22.09 -8.95
N ARG A 928 0.34 23.12 -8.15
CA ARG A 928 0.09 22.92 -6.72
C ARG A 928 -1.39 22.69 -6.47
N TRP A 929 -1.71 21.50 -5.98
CA TRP A 929 -3.08 21.10 -5.63
C TRP A 929 -3.33 21.29 -4.13
N LEU A 930 -4.19 22.23 -3.77
CA LEU A 930 -4.47 22.56 -2.37
C LEU A 930 -5.98 22.61 -2.12
N SER A 931 -6.48 22.06 -1.03
CA SER A 931 -7.80 22.42 -0.49
C SER A 931 -7.64 23.31 0.74
N ASN A 932 -8.44 24.38 0.82
CA ASN A 932 -8.39 25.37 1.92
C ASN A 932 -9.74 25.49 2.66
N PRO A 933 -10.13 24.51 3.50
CA PRO A 933 -11.36 24.58 4.28
C PRO A 933 -11.24 25.45 5.56
N MET A 934 -12.35 26.07 5.95
CA MET A 934 -12.47 26.80 7.22
C MET A 934 -13.21 25.96 8.28
N PHE A 935 -12.69 25.94 9.50
CA PHE A 935 -13.29 25.22 10.63
C PHE A 935 -13.95 26.20 11.60
N TYR A 936 -15.25 26.40 11.43
CA TYR A 936 -16.02 27.34 12.24
C TYR A 936 -16.40 26.76 13.60
N VAL A 937 -16.52 27.64 14.59
CA VAL A 937 -17.08 27.35 15.91
C VAL A 937 -18.53 27.86 16.02
N ARG A 938 -19.35 27.16 16.81
CA ARG A 938 -20.78 27.49 17.03
C ARG A 938 -20.99 28.78 17.79
N GLU A 939 -20.08 29.09 18.71
CA GLU A 939 -20.01 30.34 19.47
C GLU A 939 -18.71 31.05 19.14
N PRO A 940 -18.66 32.40 19.15
CA PRO A 940 -17.41 33.13 18.98
C PRO A 940 -16.34 32.66 19.99
N LEU A 941 -15.08 32.72 19.58
CA LEU A 941 -13.93 32.42 20.43
C LEU A 941 -13.89 33.41 21.61
N ASP A 942 -13.62 32.90 22.82
CA ASP A 942 -13.45 33.69 24.03
C ASP A 942 -11.97 33.68 24.45
N PHE A 943 -11.27 34.76 24.15
CA PHE A 943 -9.86 34.94 24.47
C PHE A 943 -9.62 35.50 25.88
N VAL A 944 -10.68 35.85 26.61
CA VAL A 944 -10.62 36.32 28.01
C VAL A 944 -10.73 35.13 28.96
N HIS A 945 -11.64 34.19 28.66
CA HIS A 945 -11.81 32.95 29.39
C HIS A 945 -11.58 31.76 28.43
N PRO A 946 -10.31 31.41 28.17
CA PRO A 946 -9.97 30.42 27.15
C PRO A 946 -10.56 29.04 27.49
N ARG A 947 -11.24 28.44 26.51
CA ARG A 947 -11.89 27.11 26.61
C ARG A 947 -11.25 26.08 25.67
N SER A 948 -10.22 26.48 24.93
CA SER A 948 -9.54 25.66 23.92
C SER A 948 -8.08 26.08 23.75
N PRO A 949 -7.22 25.21 23.20
CA PRO A 949 -5.85 25.57 22.82
C PRO A 949 -5.74 26.84 21.97
N VAL A 950 -6.61 26.99 20.95
CA VAL A 950 -6.63 28.19 20.10
C VAL A 950 -6.89 29.45 20.94
N GLU A 951 -7.87 29.41 21.83
CA GLU A 951 -8.17 30.56 22.70
C GLU A 951 -7.05 30.85 23.70
N GLN A 952 -6.45 29.79 24.25
CA GLN A 952 -5.39 29.87 25.25
C GLN A 952 -4.15 30.61 24.73
N VAL A 953 -3.76 30.38 23.47
CA VAL A 953 -2.61 31.08 22.84
C VAL A 953 -2.79 32.59 22.89
N VAL A 954 -3.98 33.09 22.58
CA VAL A 954 -4.26 34.53 22.56
C VAL A 954 -4.37 35.09 23.98
N ALA A 955 -5.01 34.37 24.90
CA ALA A 955 -5.13 34.78 26.30
C ALA A 955 -3.75 35.03 26.95
N GLU A 956 -2.81 34.11 26.72
CA GLU A 956 -1.44 34.20 27.21
C GLU A 956 -0.65 35.35 26.60
N VAL A 957 -0.88 35.65 25.31
CA VAL A 957 -0.26 36.80 24.62
C VAL A 957 -0.70 38.13 25.23
N LEU A 958 -1.97 38.22 25.63
CA LEU A 958 -2.59 39.44 26.15
C LEU A 958 -2.41 39.60 27.66
N GLY A 959 -1.85 38.61 28.35
CA GLY A 959 -1.61 38.63 29.80
C GLY A 959 -2.88 38.42 30.63
N ALA A 960 -3.92 37.81 30.07
CA ALA A 960 -5.08 37.34 30.80
C ALA A 960 -4.78 35.93 31.35
N GLY A 961 -4.40 35.86 32.61
CA GLY A 961 -4.12 34.63 33.36
C GLY A 961 -4.57 34.75 34.80
#